data_AF-A0A0U9I6Z7-F1
#
_entry.id   AF-A0A0U9I6Z7-F1
#
_cell.length_a   1.000
_cell.length_b   1.000
_cell.length_c   1.000
_cell.angle_alpha   90.00
_cell.angle_beta   90.00
_cell.angle_gamma   90.00
#
_symmetry.space_group_name_H-M   'P 1'
#
loop_
_entity.id
_entity.type
_entity.pdbx_description
1 polymer ?
#
loop_
_entity_poly.entity_id
_entity_poly.type
_entity_poly.pdbx_seq_one_letter_code
_entity_poly.pdbx_strand_id
1 'polypeptide(L)'
;MAAIPSQFLLSLSGLGSQWNRPFSPQVKRQQMARTFNSSVAFVLFLVFGIVFFNGFFLWHSRSNLAKDMCFTEGLGLHGKVAVALAFAERQAGNALDALKGWDSQGPCEHRGVAHRAVLLLYGDMDMSAESEGANALRRYAAESPNIKACFSEVAFVSANLSDADDVYDKKRTNHLWTRGPNMMFYNLMFEHLTKLQIMEVQHLFWMEPDVTPVQSGWLDKLLTEAAKGDYWIQGSAFRGKCLPWPEGKCEAIGRDIISHINGNALYHTGDLNFVKFMFEVANGKFMHWPFDLAPLMHMQQVWTELEYREKMHLYQRVDWIRNYGPYPVDLPALPSSVLFAHFSPPLVEGEVADETIVLPEIDEWMAGVIKNENGAAQKAVDLERQVAQLLATANAQTVQTLPLSDDVAPSNETQSNDAALRNALEGAANKRRQVIVGLVTAGWHDMLANFAHHLRRVGALENLVLVAVDSESFKKFGGGKLEGVGGVLDLSGGSPEEKDVGARVRKIRYGVLVRCLKQGYHVLSSDLDIVWQRAPFKFFQNELDLQVQSNSRTGFREQSPGGKAVETVVGAGLHYSVARTRVVEFWEGVAEAVGRGGVSDADAMHELLVRGRPPLRWRILEPTLFPNGALFFESTLPQSLQIAPIALHNNWADNRASAIYRLREANLWAGDPPEYSRPGGRKFLTFWDPLEDNGLNNQRMALRNALAFARLLNRTLILPVFHRDHMVDSPVPYDFFFDYEALQEHFPGVLPQSFLATAFPEWEKLPVQYINNGPPSPVGEAWWPRAKEYQSKYYHLGASQEEILGWFGGNNDQVLIFYNMVRRFGKFDDAGAQEKFHRQAFHGIAPNPIVVDTKDQIVNAMLQKAGTEEFSCLHLRRGDTFMLDHPEEKPISEVGDTILQHVSTDLPLYVCTDVATDETRNAFLEKGFKNVFFVQDFFPPWRKSYVESPSGDFNMRYGQIDQLTCSKAKTFIGNIYSTFTWHIAYLRQMNGLGQVCQDVYDRQLGEGQFFI
;
A
#
# COMPACT_ATOMS: atom_id res chain seq x y z
N MET A 1 -65.85 14.75 -33.10
CA MET A 1 -65.12 13.52 -32.73
C MET A 1 -63.83 14.01 -32.07
N ALA A 2 -63.79 14.34 -30.77
CA ALA A 2 -64.17 13.58 -29.56
C ALA A 2 -63.16 12.43 -29.30
N ALA A 3 -62.44 12.38 -28.16
CA ALA A 3 -62.41 13.32 -27.02
C ALA A 3 -61.06 13.31 -26.25
N ILE A 4 -60.95 14.21 -25.27
CA ILE A 4 -59.88 14.43 -24.26
C ILE A 4 -60.55 14.35 -22.86
N PRO A 5 -59.88 14.46 -21.67
CA PRO A 5 -58.45 14.39 -21.31
C PRO A 5 -58.15 13.61 -19.98
N SER A 6 -56.89 13.71 -19.50
CA SER A 6 -56.46 13.98 -18.08
C SER A 6 -56.71 13.07 -16.86
N GLN A 7 -55.59 12.80 -16.15
CA GLN A 7 -55.36 12.93 -14.68
C GLN A 7 -55.91 11.91 -13.64
N PHE A 8 -55.40 12.10 -12.40
CA PHE A 8 -55.56 11.36 -11.12
C PHE A 8 -54.86 9.98 -11.06
N LEU A 9 -53.96 9.65 -10.11
CA LEU A 9 -53.77 9.88 -8.65
C LEU A 9 -54.42 8.80 -7.77
N LEU A 10 -53.61 8.23 -6.84
CA LEU A 10 -53.95 7.73 -5.48
C LEU A 10 -55.13 6.71 -5.35
N SER A 11 -55.04 5.58 -4.63
CA SER A 11 -54.18 5.24 -3.48
C SER A 11 -54.40 3.79 -2.98
N LEU A 12 -53.46 3.32 -2.14
CA LEU A 12 -53.62 2.49 -0.92
C LEU A 12 -54.42 1.16 -0.86
N SER A 13 -53.78 0.23 -0.14
CA SER A 13 -54.32 -0.88 0.69
C SER A 13 -54.70 -2.20 0.00
N GLY A 14 -54.35 -3.32 0.66
CA GLY A 14 -54.55 -4.68 0.13
C GLY A 14 -53.57 -5.72 0.71
N LEU A 15 -53.71 -6.02 2.00
CA LEU A 15 -52.91 -6.95 2.80
C LEU A 15 -52.52 -8.29 2.12
N GLY A 16 -51.25 -8.69 2.32
CA GLY A 16 -50.98 -9.89 3.13
C GLY A 16 -50.76 -11.23 2.41
N SER A 17 -49.47 -11.62 2.30
CA SER A 17 -48.96 -13.01 2.21
C SER A 17 -49.40 -13.90 1.04
N GLN A 18 -48.43 -14.54 0.35
CA GLN A 18 -48.19 -15.99 0.49
C GLN A 18 -46.93 -16.48 -0.26
N TRP A 19 -46.12 -17.30 0.45
CA TRP A 19 -45.19 -18.35 -0.03
C TRP A 19 -43.94 -18.03 -0.89
N ASN A 20 -42.79 -18.05 -0.19
CA ASN A 20 -41.55 -18.78 -0.51
C ASN A 20 -41.42 -19.50 -1.87
N ARG A 21 -40.38 -19.13 -2.64
CA ARG A 21 -39.36 -20.05 -3.21
C ARG A 21 -38.19 -19.24 -3.82
N PRO A 22 -36.91 -19.58 -3.52
CA PRO A 22 -35.77 -19.00 -4.23
C PRO A 22 -35.58 -19.67 -5.60
N PHE A 23 -35.12 -18.92 -6.60
CA PHE A 23 -34.69 -19.44 -7.91
C PHE A 23 -33.17 -19.49 -7.99
N SER A 24 -32.63 -20.55 -8.60
CA SER A 24 -31.19 -20.79 -8.73
C SER A 24 -30.57 -20.07 -9.95
N PRO A 25 -29.31 -19.58 -9.85
CA PRO A 25 -28.64 -18.90 -10.94
C PRO A 25 -27.81 -19.87 -11.82
N GLN A 26 -28.39 -20.36 -12.91
CA GLN A 26 -27.62 -20.93 -14.03
C GLN A 26 -28.24 -20.53 -15.38
N VAL A 27 -27.40 -20.60 -16.44
CA VAL A 27 -27.71 -20.30 -17.86
C VAL A 27 -27.78 -18.81 -18.21
N LYS A 28 -26.93 -18.25 -19.10
CA LYS A 28 -25.67 -18.75 -19.72
C LYS A 28 -24.86 -17.56 -20.25
N ARG A 29 -23.54 -17.51 -20.01
CA ARG A 29 -22.61 -16.79 -20.91
C ARG A 29 -22.27 -17.72 -22.09
N GLN A 30 -22.77 -17.45 -23.30
CA GLN A 30 -22.15 -17.86 -24.58
C GLN A 30 -22.99 -17.41 -25.80
N GLN A 31 -22.66 -16.25 -26.39
CA GLN A 31 -22.82 -15.98 -27.84
C GLN A 31 -22.16 -14.63 -28.21
N MET A 32 -20.86 -14.64 -28.50
CA MET A 32 -20.20 -13.48 -29.13
C MET A 32 -18.94 -13.86 -29.93
N ALA A 33 -19.12 -14.67 -30.98
CA ALA A 33 -18.15 -14.84 -32.07
C ALA A 33 -18.86 -15.45 -33.30
N ARG A 34 -18.57 -14.93 -34.51
CA ARG A 34 -19.22 -15.28 -35.81
C ARG A 34 -20.70 -14.89 -35.82
N THR A 35 -21.15 -13.93 -36.64
CA THR A 35 -20.96 -13.90 -38.10
C THR A 35 -20.66 -12.50 -38.65
N PHE A 36 -19.86 -12.45 -39.72
CA PHE A 36 -19.59 -11.26 -40.51
C PHE A 36 -19.90 -11.59 -41.97
N ASN A 37 -21.00 -11.06 -42.53
CA ASN A 37 -21.08 -10.57 -43.93
C ASN A 37 -22.50 -10.15 -44.37
N SER A 38 -22.60 -8.87 -44.73
CA SER A 38 -23.33 -8.29 -45.88
C SER A 38 -24.66 -8.89 -46.39
N SER A 39 -25.71 -8.06 -46.41
CA SER A 39 -26.27 -7.53 -47.68
C SER A 39 -27.22 -6.33 -47.47
N VAL A 40 -27.05 -5.29 -48.30
CA VAL A 40 -28.05 -4.30 -48.80
C VAL A 40 -29.09 -3.76 -47.79
N ALA A 41 -29.03 -2.54 -47.25
CA ALA A 41 -28.92 -1.17 -47.83
C ALA A 41 -30.26 -0.53 -48.29
N PHE A 42 -30.29 0.82 -48.34
CA PHE A 42 -31.47 1.72 -48.29
C PHE A 42 -32.19 1.66 -46.92
N VAL A 43 -32.61 2.78 -46.30
CA VAL A 43 -33.04 4.09 -46.84
C VAL A 43 -32.44 5.29 -46.06
N LEU A 44 -32.24 6.41 -46.79
CA LEU A 44 -31.98 7.80 -46.36
C LEU A 44 -30.67 8.16 -45.61
N PHE A 45 -29.79 8.79 -46.37
CA PHE A 45 -28.65 9.61 -45.93
C PHE A 45 -29.05 11.10 -46.04
N LEU A 46 -29.02 11.86 -44.94
CA LEU A 46 -29.11 13.34 -44.85
C LEU A 46 -28.75 13.69 -43.39
N VAL A 47 -27.74 14.50 -43.04
CA VAL A 47 -26.80 15.34 -43.81
C VAL A 47 -25.38 15.18 -43.23
N PHE A 48 -24.38 14.87 -44.06
CA PHE A 48 -22.95 15.11 -43.76
C PHE A 48 -22.11 15.06 -45.05
N GLY A 49 -21.15 15.99 -45.22
CA GLY A 49 -20.04 15.84 -46.18
C GLY A 49 -19.96 16.78 -47.40
N ILE A 50 -19.73 18.09 -47.18
CA ILE A 50 -19.21 19.07 -48.15
C ILE A 50 -18.37 20.08 -47.32
N VAL A 51 -17.11 20.45 -47.56
CA VAL A 51 -16.13 20.21 -48.64
C VAL A 51 -14.81 19.66 -48.06
N PHE A 52 -14.07 18.83 -48.81
CA PHE A 52 -12.60 18.80 -48.76
C PHE A 52 -12.03 18.31 -50.11
N PHE A 53 -11.47 19.21 -50.93
CA PHE A 53 -10.33 19.00 -51.86
C PHE A 53 -10.19 20.17 -52.86
N ASN A 54 -9.02 20.83 -52.82
CA ASN A 54 -8.31 21.61 -53.87
C ASN A 54 -7.53 22.76 -53.20
N GLY A 55 -6.25 22.99 -53.48
CA GLY A 55 -5.37 22.26 -54.41
C GLY A 55 -3.89 22.55 -54.16
N PHE A 56 -3.03 21.92 -54.94
CA PHE A 56 -1.58 21.88 -54.74
C PHE A 56 -0.89 22.58 -55.93
N PHE A 57 -0.24 23.74 -55.77
CA PHE A 57 0.48 24.37 -56.88
C PHE A 57 1.67 25.30 -56.50
N LEU A 58 2.86 24.88 -56.96
CA LEU A 58 4.10 25.63 -57.21
C LEU A 58 4.87 26.35 -56.07
N TRP A 59 6.13 26.64 -56.40
CA TRP A 59 7.24 26.97 -55.49
C TRP A 59 8.25 27.88 -56.20
N HIS A 60 8.46 29.13 -55.75
CA HIS A 60 9.76 29.84 -55.77
C HIS A 60 9.74 31.26 -55.16
N SER A 61 10.95 31.78 -54.90
CA SER A 61 11.33 33.21 -54.74
C SER A 61 11.28 33.91 -53.36
N ARG A 62 12.35 33.65 -52.60
CA ARG A 62 13.26 34.68 -52.02
C ARG A 62 12.70 35.92 -51.26
N SER A 63 12.91 35.85 -49.93
CA SER A 63 13.69 36.80 -49.10
C SER A 63 13.16 38.22 -48.77
N ASN A 64 13.35 38.55 -47.48
CA ASN A 64 13.60 39.87 -46.92
C ASN A 64 12.43 40.89 -46.89
N LEU A 65 11.59 40.75 -45.86
CA LEU A 65 11.50 41.84 -44.87
C LEU A 65 11.64 41.23 -43.47
N ALA A 66 12.44 41.85 -42.60
CA ALA A 66 12.68 41.35 -41.25
C ALA A 66 12.52 42.47 -40.24
N LYS A 67 11.49 42.37 -39.40
CA LYS A 67 11.36 42.87 -38.01
C LYS A 67 9.93 42.64 -37.51
N ASP A 68 9.78 42.67 -36.19
CA ASP A 68 8.54 42.89 -35.45
C ASP A 68 7.38 41.89 -35.69
N MET A 69 7.60 40.62 -35.34
CA MET A 69 6.55 39.74 -34.75
C MET A 69 7.21 38.62 -33.95
N CYS A 70 7.00 38.59 -32.63
CA CYS A 70 7.46 37.53 -31.74
C CYS A 70 6.47 37.41 -30.57
N PHE A 71 6.09 36.17 -30.22
CA PHE A 71 5.10 35.82 -29.18
C PHE A 71 3.70 36.45 -29.29
N THR A 72 2.74 35.67 -29.80
CA THR A 72 1.58 35.17 -29.03
C THR A 72 0.69 34.26 -29.90
N GLU A 73 0.73 32.94 -29.67
CA GLU A 73 -0.34 32.01 -30.03
C GLU A 73 -0.10 30.65 -29.34
N GLY A 74 -1.15 29.97 -28.85
CA GLY A 74 -1.08 28.53 -28.52
C GLY A 74 -0.93 28.06 -27.06
N LEU A 75 -1.57 28.70 -26.07
CA LEU A 75 -1.96 28.02 -24.81
C LEU A 75 -3.38 28.45 -24.41
N GLY A 76 -4.29 27.48 -24.26
CA GLY A 76 -5.73 27.72 -24.13
C GLY A 76 -6.24 27.68 -22.70
N LEU A 77 -6.77 28.81 -22.21
CA LEU A 77 -7.58 28.90 -20.99
C LEU A 77 -8.80 29.76 -21.29
N HIS A 78 -9.98 29.13 -21.33
CA HIS A 78 -11.27 29.78 -21.63
C HIS A 78 -12.07 30.13 -20.37
N GLY A 79 -11.38 30.55 -19.30
CA GLY A 79 -12.02 30.92 -18.04
C GLY A 79 -11.14 31.76 -17.12
N LYS A 80 -11.76 32.36 -16.12
CA LYS A 80 -11.20 33.38 -15.22
C LYS A 80 -10.73 32.81 -13.89
N VAL A 81 -9.91 33.59 -13.18
CA VAL A 81 -9.59 33.38 -11.76
C VAL A 81 -10.37 34.38 -10.92
N ALA A 82 -11.08 33.90 -9.91
CA ALA A 82 -11.66 34.74 -8.87
C ALA A 82 -10.68 34.87 -7.71
N VAL A 83 -10.29 36.09 -7.35
CA VAL A 83 -9.61 36.37 -6.08
C VAL A 83 -10.70 36.70 -5.06
N ALA A 84 -10.92 35.81 -4.10
CA ALA A 84 -11.88 36.01 -3.02
C ALA A 84 -11.16 36.48 -1.76
N LEU A 85 -11.24 37.80 -1.52
CA LEU A 85 -10.86 38.38 -0.24
C LEU A 85 -11.99 38.10 0.76
N ALA A 86 -11.81 37.06 1.57
CA ALA A 86 -12.80 36.54 2.50
C ALA A 86 -12.53 37.05 3.92
N PHE A 87 -13.53 37.62 4.59
CA PHE A 87 -13.35 38.25 5.91
C PHE A 87 -14.61 38.19 6.77
N ALA A 88 -14.43 38.15 8.09
CA ALA A 88 -15.51 38.38 9.04
C ALA A 88 -15.81 39.89 9.19
N GLU A 89 -17.00 40.31 9.64
CA GLU A 89 -17.40 41.73 9.74
C GLU A 89 -16.37 42.55 10.54
N ARG A 90 -15.96 42.02 11.69
CA ARG A 90 -14.90 42.57 12.56
C ARG A 90 -13.52 42.74 11.89
N GLN A 91 -13.29 42.12 10.74
CA GLN A 91 -12.08 42.22 9.92
C GLN A 91 -12.26 43.10 8.67
N ALA A 92 -13.42 43.73 8.45
CA ALA A 92 -13.64 44.60 7.28
C ALA A 92 -12.62 45.77 7.19
N GLY A 93 -12.13 46.28 8.34
CA GLY A 93 -11.03 47.23 8.39
C GLY A 93 -9.70 46.63 7.87
N ASN A 94 -9.35 45.42 8.32
CA ASN A 94 -8.16 44.71 7.86
C ASN A 94 -8.25 44.39 6.35
N ALA A 95 -9.43 44.02 5.86
CA ALA A 95 -9.67 43.78 4.43
C ALA A 95 -9.45 45.07 3.62
N LEU A 96 -9.90 46.23 4.13
CA LEU A 96 -9.67 47.52 3.50
C LEU A 96 -8.17 47.91 3.51
N ASP A 97 -7.45 47.61 4.59
CA ASP A 97 -6.01 47.87 4.67
C ASP A 97 -5.17 46.91 3.80
N ALA A 98 -5.60 45.65 3.64
CA ALA A 98 -5.03 44.72 2.67
C ALA A 98 -5.17 45.25 1.22
N LEU A 99 -6.35 45.77 0.85
CA LEU A 99 -6.58 46.42 -0.45
C LEU A 99 -5.74 47.70 -0.64
N LYS A 100 -5.46 48.47 0.41
CA LYS A 100 -4.51 49.60 0.37
C LYS A 100 -3.07 49.13 0.15
N GLY A 101 -2.69 47.98 0.73
CA GLY A 101 -1.39 47.34 0.51
C GLY A 101 -1.12 47.08 -0.98
N TRP A 102 -2.15 46.78 -1.77
CA TRP A 102 -2.05 46.53 -3.21
C TRP A 102 -1.71 47.79 -4.04
N ASP A 103 -1.80 49.00 -3.48
CA ASP A 103 -1.26 50.20 -4.15
C ASP A 103 0.28 50.25 -4.08
N SER A 104 0.91 49.53 -3.14
CA SER A 104 2.37 49.39 -3.05
C SER A 104 2.94 48.19 -3.82
N GLN A 105 2.15 47.11 -3.95
CA GLN A 105 2.46 45.90 -4.73
C GLN A 105 1.32 45.67 -5.72
N GLY A 106 1.40 46.38 -6.86
CA GLY A 106 0.33 46.47 -7.84
C GLY A 106 -0.12 45.10 -8.36
N PRO A 107 -1.42 44.77 -8.42
CA PRO A 107 -1.88 43.43 -8.80
C PRO A 107 -1.34 42.98 -10.14
N CYS A 108 -1.41 43.82 -11.17
CA CYS A 108 -0.91 43.50 -12.50
C CYS A 108 0.06 44.55 -13.05
N GLU A 109 1.04 44.10 -13.83
CA GLU A 109 1.93 44.96 -14.61
C GLU A 109 1.29 45.37 -15.94
N HIS A 110 0.32 44.60 -16.44
CA HIS A 110 -0.29 44.79 -17.76
C HIS A 110 -1.83 44.77 -17.71
N ARG A 111 -2.47 45.84 -18.20
CA ARG A 111 -3.94 45.93 -18.35
C ARG A 111 -4.57 44.81 -19.20
N GLY A 112 -3.75 44.09 -19.95
CA GLY A 112 -4.17 42.93 -20.73
C GLY A 112 -4.80 41.81 -19.89
N VAL A 113 -4.44 41.65 -18.61
CA VAL A 113 -4.95 40.53 -17.79
C VAL A 113 -6.33 40.73 -17.17
N ALA A 114 -6.88 41.95 -17.17
CA ALA A 114 -8.13 42.26 -16.47
C ALA A 114 -9.29 41.33 -16.85
N HIS A 115 -9.44 41.02 -18.14
CA HIS A 115 -10.48 40.12 -18.66
C HIS A 115 -10.40 38.67 -18.13
N ARG A 116 -9.27 38.26 -17.53
CA ARG A 116 -9.02 36.93 -16.97
C ARG A 116 -9.22 36.87 -15.45
N ALA A 117 -9.53 37.99 -14.79
CA ALA A 117 -9.63 38.06 -13.34
C ALA A 117 -10.91 38.76 -12.86
N VAL A 118 -11.45 38.28 -11.74
CA VAL A 118 -12.58 38.88 -11.00
C VAL A 118 -12.17 39.02 -9.53
N LEU A 119 -12.51 40.14 -8.89
CA LEU A 119 -12.33 40.33 -7.45
C LEU A 119 -13.67 40.07 -6.74
N LEU A 120 -13.69 39.14 -5.78
CA LEU A 120 -14.82 38.91 -4.89
C LEU A 120 -14.46 39.46 -3.51
N LEU A 121 -15.27 40.39 -3.02
CA LEU A 121 -15.21 40.87 -1.64
C LEU A 121 -16.30 40.12 -0.87
N TYR A 122 -15.88 39.14 -0.06
CA TYR A 122 -16.75 38.11 0.51
C TYR A 122 -16.82 38.23 2.04
N GLY A 123 -17.97 38.71 2.55
CA GLY A 123 -18.23 38.91 3.97
C GLY A 123 -19.19 37.88 4.54
N ASP A 124 -19.09 37.60 5.84
CA ASP A 124 -20.14 36.92 6.62
C ASP A 124 -21.44 37.75 6.63
N MET A 125 -21.30 39.05 6.91
CA MET A 125 -22.32 40.09 6.93
C MET A 125 -22.98 40.33 5.56
N ASP A 126 -24.11 41.04 5.57
CA ASP A 126 -24.74 41.47 4.32
C ASP A 126 -23.94 42.59 3.63
N MET A 127 -23.16 42.19 2.64
CA MET A 127 -22.42 43.08 1.74
C MET A 127 -23.33 44.00 0.90
N SER A 128 -24.65 43.73 0.83
CA SER A 128 -25.63 44.58 0.12
C SER A 128 -26.16 45.76 0.95
N ALA A 129 -26.05 45.69 2.28
CA ALA A 129 -26.48 46.73 3.21
C ALA A 129 -25.47 47.90 3.30
N GLU A 130 -25.92 49.04 3.84
CA GLU A 130 -25.10 50.24 4.05
C GLU A 130 -24.18 50.15 5.30
N SER A 131 -23.61 48.97 5.61
CA SER A 131 -22.64 48.87 6.73
C SER A 131 -21.40 49.71 6.44
N GLU A 132 -20.81 50.31 7.48
CA GLU A 132 -19.69 51.25 7.30
C GLU A 132 -18.47 50.57 6.64
N GLY A 133 -18.20 49.31 7.01
CA GLY A 133 -17.18 48.46 6.40
C GLY A 133 -17.47 48.15 4.92
N ALA A 134 -18.68 47.72 4.58
CA ALA A 134 -19.05 47.45 3.19
C ALA A 134 -18.95 48.73 2.34
N ASN A 135 -19.42 49.86 2.86
CA ASN A 135 -19.36 51.16 2.18
C ASN A 135 -17.92 51.65 1.98
N ALA A 136 -17.03 51.45 2.95
CA ALA A 136 -15.61 51.81 2.81
C ALA A 136 -14.89 50.94 1.75
N LEU A 137 -15.12 49.62 1.77
CA LEU A 137 -14.61 48.68 0.76
C LEU A 137 -15.15 49.00 -0.64
N ARG A 138 -16.47 49.25 -0.76
CA ARG A 138 -17.13 49.66 -2.01
C ARG A 138 -16.52 50.93 -2.58
N ARG A 139 -16.35 51.97 -1.76
CA ARG A 139 -15.74 53.25 -2.17
C ARG A 139 -14.31 53.06 -2.64
N TYR A 140 -13.47 52.41 -1.84
CA TYR A 140 -12.05 52.22 -2.18
C TYR A 140 -11.86 51.39 -3.45
N ALA A 141 -12.56 50.26 -3.61
CA ALA A 141 -12.50 49.47 -4.84
C ALA A 141 -13.06 50.22 -6.07
N ALA A 142 -14.09 51.05 -5.88
CA ALA A 142 -14.63 51.93 -6.91
C ALA A 142 -13.76 53.17 -7.20
N GLU A 143 -12.68 53.40 -6.45
CA GLU A 143 -11.75 54.52 -6.64
C GLU A 143 -10.37 54.05 -7.15
N SER A 144 -9.79 53.00 -6.55
CA SER A 144 -8.43 52.48 -6.84
C SER A 144 -8.17 52.25 -8.34
N PRO A 145 -7.15 52.92 -8.93
CA PRO A 145 -6.74 52.68 -10.31
C PRO A 145 -6.21 51.27 -10.53
N ASN A 146 -5.57 50.68 -9.52
CA ASN A 146 -4.93 49.37 -9.59
C ASN A 146 -5.97 48.24 -9.71
N ILE A 147 -7.02 48.28 -8.89
CA ILE A 147 -8.11 47.29 -8.96
C ILE A 147 -8.82 47.39 -10.33
N LYS A 148 -9.18 48.60 -10.77
CA LYS A 148 -9.82 48.85 -12.09
C LYS A 148 -8.97 48.45 -13.30
N ALA A 149 -7.64 48.46 -13.17
CA ALA A 149 -6.73 48.12 -14.25
C ALA A 149 -6.50 46.61 -14.39
N CYS A 150 -6.81 45.82 -13.35
CA CYS A 150 -6.37 44.44 -13.20
C CYS A 150 -7.49 43.42 -12.99
N PHE A 151 -8.72 43.85 -12.70
CA PHE A 151 -9.89 42.99 -12.59
C PHE A 151 -11.00 43.45 -13.56
N SER A 152 -11.67 42.51 -14.22
CA SER A 152 -12.80 42.79 -15.13
C SER A 152 -14.09 43.14 -14.40
N GLU A 153 -14.25 42.63 -13.18
CA GLU A 153 -15.41 42.82 -12.33
C GLU A 153 -14.97 42.81 -10.85
N VAL A 154 -15.67 43.59 -10.03
CA VAL A 154 -15.55 43.56 -8.56
C VAL A 154 -16.93 43.27 -7.99
N ALA A 155 -17.15 42.03 -7.55
CA ALA A 155 -18.41 41.60 -6.96
C ALA A 155 -18.34 41.65 -5.43
N PHE A 156 -19.47 41.99 -4.82
CA PHE A 156 -19.64 42.10 -3.37
C PHE A 156 -20.65 41.04 -2.96
N VAL A 157 -20.22 40.05 -2.16
CA VAL A 157 -20.95 38.81 -1.96
C VAL A 157 -21.12 38.55 -0.46
N SER A 158 -22.36 38.39 -0.02
CA SER A 158 -22.72 38.03 1.35
C SER A 158 -22.71 36.50 1.53
N ALA A 159 -22.16 35.99 2.63
CA ALA A 159 -22.21 34.56 2.96
C ALA A 159 -23.57 34.13 3.54
N ASN A 160 -24.31 35.08 4.13
CA ASN A 160 -25.65 34.90 4.70
C ASN A 160 -25.72 33.78 5.75
N LEU A 161 -24.75 33.75 6.67
CA LEU A 161 -24.79 32.84 7.81
C LEU A 161 -25.93 33.20 8.77
N SER A 162 -26.42 32.20 9.52
CA SER A 162 -27.27 32.43 10.68
C SER A 162 -26.43 32.56 11.96
N ASP A 163 -26.98 33.17 13.02
CA ASP A 163 -26.37 33.23 14.36
C ASP A 163 -25.98 31.85 14.93
N ALA A 164 -26.57 30.76 14.42
CA ALA A 164 -26.26 29.38 14.80
C ALA A 164 -25.18 28.73 13.91
N ASP A 165 -24.85 29.33 12.77
CA ASP A 165 -23.82 28.90 11.84
C ASP A 165 -22.53 29.70 11.97
N ASP A 166 -22.60 31.00 12.29
CA ASP A 166 -21.43 31.83 12.59
C ASP A 166 -20.84 31.53 13.98
N VAL A 167 -20.21 30.36 14.10
CA VAL A 167 -19.48 29.93 15.30
C VAL A 167 -18.01 29.77 14.97
N TYR A 168 -17.17 30.64 15.54
CA TYR A 168 -15.72 30.51 15.52
C TYR A 168 -15.09 30.69 16.91
N ASP A 169 -14.98 29.59 17.66
CA ASP A 169 -14.40 29.58 19.01
C ASP A 169 -12.91 29.19 19.00
N LYS A 170 -12.03 30.18 19.15
CA LYS A 170 -10.59 29.95 19.23
C LYS A 170 -10.15 29.12 20.46
N LYS A 171 -10.99 29.01 21.50
CA LYS A 171 -10.73 28.15 22.68
C LYS A 171 -11.10 26.68 22.45
N ARG A 172 -11.77 26.34 21.34
CA ARG A 172 -12.15 24.97 20.94
C ARG A 172 -13.02 24.22 21.95
N THR A 173 -13.81 24.93 22.73
CA THR A 173 -14.69 24.40 23.80
C THR A 173 -15.86 23.57 23.29
N ASN A 174 -16.13 23.61 21.99
CA ASN A 174 -17.23 22.92 21.32
C ASN A 174 -16.74 22.29 20.00
N HIS A 175 -17.22 21.10 19.64
CA HIS A 175 -16.92 20.45 18.36
C HIS A 175 -17.28 21.29 17.12
N LEU A 176 -18.23 22.23 17.23
CA LEU A 176 -18.61 23.18 16.17
C LEU A 176 -17.72 24.44 16.09
N TRP A 177 -16.54 24.46 16.73
CA TRP A 177 -15.70 25.65 16.85
C TRP A 177 -15.18 26.29 15.54
N THR A 178 -15.36 25.66 14.38
CA THR A 178 -15.03 26.23 13.04
C THR A 178 -16.23 26.34 12.10
N ARG A 179 -17.46 26.22 12.61
CA ARG A 179 -18.69 26.20 11.78
C ARG A 179 -18.81 27.44 10.88
N GLY A 180 -18.53 28.64 11.39
CA GLY A 180 -18.64 29.89 10.62
C GLY A 180 -17.74 29.89 9.38
N PRO A 181 -16.40 29.83 9.54
CA PRO A 181 -15.46 29.74 8.42
C PRO A 181 -15.74 28.58 7.45
N ASN A 182 -16.13 27.41 7.96
CA ASN A 182 -16.51 26.27 7.12
C ASN A 182 -17.75 26.57 6.27
N MET A 183 -18.79 27.15 6.85
CA MET A 183 -20.02 27.48 6.12
C MET A 183 -19.79 28.60 5.10
N MET A 184 -18.96 29.61 5.40
CA MET A 184 -18.52 30.59 4.38
C MET A 184 -17.86 29.89 3.19
N PHE A 185 -16.89 29.01 3.45
CA PHE A 185 -16.18 28.30 2.40
C PHE A 185 -17.09 27.41 1.56
N TYR A 186 -17.94 26.58 2.19
CA TYR A 186 -18.83 25.67 1.48
C TYR A 186 -20.00 26.39 0.77
N ASN A 187 -20.53 27.49 1.32
CA ASN A 187 -21.56 28.28 0.64
C ASN A 187 -21.00 28.93 -0.65
N LEU A 188 -19.75 29.42 -0.62
CA LEU A 188 -19.09 29.93 -1.82
C LEU A 188 -18.81 28.82 -2.85
N MET A 189 -18.41 27.63 -2.40
CA MET A 189 -18.09 26.48 -3.24
C MET A 189 -19.30 25.75 -3.86
N PHE A 190 -20.49 25.81 -3.24
CA PHE A 190 -21.66 25.04 -3.69
C PHE A 190 -22.89 25.90 -4.00
N GLU A 191 -23.27 26.85 -3.14
CA GLU A 191 -24.47 27.67 -3.35
C GLU A 191 -24.23 28.80 -4.35
N HIS A 192 -23.06 29.44 -4.28
CA HIS A 192 -22.66 30.47 -5.23
C HIS A 192 -21.90 29.91 -6.44
N LEU A 193 -21.71 28.60 -6.56
CA LEU A 193 -21.02 27.96 -7.69
C LEU A 193 -21.63 28.34 -9.04
N THR A 194 -22.97 28.39 -9.13
CA THR A 194 -23.68 28.84 -10.34
C THR A 194 -23.33 30.29 -10.71
N LYS A 195 -23.08 31.17 -9.72
CA LYS A 195 -22.64 32.56 -9.96
C LYS A 195 -21.19 32.58 -10.46
N LEU A 196 -20.30 31.76 -9.87
CA LEU A 196 -18.92 31.59 -10.32
C LEU A 196 -18.88 31.09 -11.77
N GLN A 197 -19.71 30.12 -12.13
CA GLN A 197 -19.86 29.61 -13.49
C GLN A 197 -20.40 30.67 -14.47
N ILE A 198 -21.40 31.47 -14.08
CA ILE A 198 -21.90 32.61 -14.88
C ILE A 198 -20.80 33.67 -15.10
N MET A 199 -19.91 33.87 -14.12
CA MET A 199 -18.73 34.75 -14.26
C MET A 199 -17.56 34.09 -15.04
N GLU A 200 -17.73 32.88 -15.57
CA GLU A 200 -16.72 32.08 -16.29
C GLU A 200 -15.50 31.69 -15.43
N VAL A 201 -15.66 31.64 -14.09
CA VAL A 201 -14.59 31.31 -13.15
C VAL A 201 -14.24 29.83 -13.21
N GLN A 202 -12.94 29.52 -13.28
CA GLN A 202 -12.39 28.16 -13.27
C GLN A 202 -11.49 27.90 -12.06
N HIS A 203 -10.94 28.95 -11.43
CA HIS A 203 -10.18 28.83 -10.20
C HIS A 203 -10.58 29.91 -9.20
N LEU A 204 -10.59 29.55 -7.92
CA LEU A 204 -10.84 30.44 -6.79
C LEU A 204 -9.57 30.54 -5.95
N PHE A 205 -8.95 31.71 -5.87
CA PHE A 205 -7.94 32.00 -4.85
C PHE A 205 -8.65 32.53 -3.61
N TRP A 206 -8.70 31.73 -2.55
CA TRP A 206 -9.17 32.17 -1.23
C TRP A 206 -8.03 32.94 -0.55
N MET A 207 -8.34 34.14 -0.07
CA MET A 207 -7.36 35.07 0.48
C MET A 207 -7.94 35.76 1.71
N GLU A 208 -7.36 35.51 2.88
CA GLU A 208 -7.70 36.20 4.12
C GLU A 208 -6.95 37.56 4.22
N PRO A 209 -7.41 38.52 5.04
CA PRO A 209 -6.82 39.86 5.09
C PRO A 209 -5.39 39.94 5.64
N ASP A 210 -4.86 38.86 6.22
CA ASP A 210 -3.46 38.74 6.69
C ASP A 210 -2.54 38.06 5.65
N VAL A 211 -3.02 37.87 4.42
CA VAL A 211 -2.19 37.52 3.26
C VAL A 211 -1.65 38.80 2.59
N THR A 212 -0.34 39.02 2.73
CA THR A 212 0.35 40.15 2.08
C THR A 212 0.94 39.71 0.73
N PRO A 213 0.57 40.35 -0.41
CA PRO A 213 1.32 40.21 -1.65
C PRO A 213 2.71 40.86 -1.51
N VAL A 214 3.77 40.18 -1.90
CA VAL A 214 5.17 40.62 -1.67
C VAL A 214 5.88 41.09 -2.94
N GLN A 215 5.18 41.11 -4.07
CA GLN A 215 5.66 41.61 -5.37
C GLN A 215 4.53 42.25 -6.18
N SER A 216 4.83 43.29 -6.94
CA SER A 216 4.00 43.72 -8.08
C SER A 216 3.88 42.62 -9.14
N GLY A 217 2.80 42.68 -9.93
CA GLY A 217 2.47 41.66 -10.93
C GLY A 217 2.07 40.32 -10.31
N TRP A 218 1.66 40.30 -9.03
CA TRP A 218 1.25 39.07 -8.35
C TRP A 218 0.03 38.41 -8.98
N LEU A 219 -0.87 39.18 -9.60
CA LEU A 219 -2.02 38.66 -10.33
C LEU A 219 -1.63 38.06 -11.67
N ASP A 220 -0.70 38.67 -12.43
CA ASP A 220 -0.15 38.06 -13.66
C ASP A 220 0.49 36.69 -13.34
N LYS A 221 1.20 36.62 -12.22
CA LYS A 221 1.86 35.40 -11.73
C LYS A 221 0.85 34.39 -11.17
N LEU A 222 -0.16 34.81 -10.40
CA LEU A 222 -1.25 33.95 -9.92
C LEU A 222 -2.09 33.38 -11.08
N LEU A 223 -2.35 34.18 -12.12
CA LEU A 223 -2.98 33.73 -13.38
C LEU A 223 -2.10 32.74 -14.15
N THR A 224 -0.79 32.71 -13.90
CA THR A 224 0.19 31.77 -14.46
C THR A 224 0.33 30.49 -13.61
N GLU A 225 0.10 30.56 -12.30
CA GLU A 225 -0.07 29.38 -11.44
C GLU A 225 -1.40 28.67 -11.72
N ALA A 226 -2.51 29.43 -11.78
CA ALA A 226 -3.83 28.93 -12.20
C ALA A 226 -3.85 28.38 -13.63
N ALA A 227 -2.92 28.81 -14.49
CA ALA A 227 -2.78 28.27 -15.84
C ALA A 227 -2.25 26.82 -15.90
N LYS A 228 -1.76 26.25 -14.79
CA LYS A 228 -1.10 24.94 -14.79
C LYS A 228 -2.07 23.76 -14.82
N GLY A 229 -3.28 23.91 -14.27
CA GLY A 229 -4.39 22.95 -14.36
C GLY A 229 -4.23 21.59 -13.65
N ASP A 230 -3.01 21.05 -13.52
CA ASP A 230 -2.70 19.72 -12.97
C ASP A 230 -2.86 19.61 -11.43
N TYR A 231 -3.90 20.19 -10.85
CA TYR A 231 -4.14 20.15 -9.39
C TYR A 231 -5.61 20.44 -9.02
N TRP A 232 -5.93 20.21 -7.75
CA TRP A 232 -7.21 20.54 -7.11
C TRP A 232 -7.06 21.65 -6.08
N ILE A 233 -6.02 21.56 -5.23
CA ILE A 233 -5.71 22.55 -4.19
C ILE A 233 -4.22 22.86 -4.28
N GLN A 234 -3.87 24.14 -4.49
CA GLN A 234 -2.51 24.65 -4.39
C GLN A 234 -2.41 25.68 -3.26
N GLY A 235 -1.59 25.42 -2.25
CA GLY A 235 -1.31 26.41 -1.21
C GLY A 235 -0.15 26.02 -0.32
N SER A 236 0.01 26.74 0.80
CA SER A 236 1.17 26.57 1.67
C SER A 236 0.89 25.67 2.87
N ALA A 237 1.85 24.81 3.18
CA ALA A 237 1.94 24.20 4.50
C ALA A 237 2.62 25.15 5.49
N PHE A 238 2.26 25.04 6.77
CA PHE A 238 2.80 25.87 7.84
C PHE A 238 4.34 25.80 7.92
N ARG A 239 5.01 26.97 7.92
CA ARG A 239 6.47 27.11 7.95
C ARG A 239 7.04 27.42 9.34
N GLY A 240 6.20 27.66 10.34
CA GLY A 240 6.64 27.97 11.71
C GLY A 240 7.26 26.77 12.43
N LYS A 241 8.11 27.05 13.43
CA LYS A 241 8.90 26.02 14.14
C LYS A 241 8.11 25.25 15.21
N CYS A 242 7.07 25.89 15.76
CA CYS A 242 6.15 25.35 16.76
C CYS A 242 4.84 26.16 16.70
N LEU A 243 3.86 25.82 17.54
CA LEU A 243 2.78 26.75 17.86
C LEU A 243 3.21 27.60 19.08
N PRO A 244 3.20 28.94 19.00
CA PRO A 244 3.54 29.79 20.14
C PRO A 244 2.38 29.89 21.13
N TRP A 245 2.66 29.60 22.39
CA TRP A 245 1.76 29.88 23.52
C TRP A 245 2.07 31.25 24.16
N PRO A 246 1.13 31.89 24.88
CA PRO A 246 1.36 33.15 25.59
C PRO A 246 2.55 33.14 26.55
N GLU A 247 2.87 31.98 27.14
CA GLU A 247 4.02 31.77 28.02
C GLU A 247 5.38 31.69 27.30
N GLY A 248 5.44 31.88 25.98
CA GLY A 248 6.65 31.68 25.18
C GLY A 248 7.05 30.21 24.97
N LYS A 249 6.21 29.26 25.41
CA LYS A 249 6.39 27.82 25.18
C LYS A 249 6.24 27.48 23.68
N CYS A 250 7.03 26.52 23.24
CA CYS A 250 7.20 26.12 21.84
C CYS A 250 6.85 24.63 21.71
N GLU A 251 5.60 24.34 21.37
CA GLU A 251 5.05 22.98 21.38
C GLU A 251 5.23 22.24 20.05
N ALA A 252 5.33 20.92 20.09
CA ALA A 252 5.50 20.07 18.91
C ALA A 252 4.22 20.05 18.05
N ILE A 253 4.33 20.46 16.79
CA ILE A 253 3.20 20.51 15.87
C ILE A 253 2.86 19.09 15.39
N GLY A 254 1.60 18.68 15.50
CA GLY A 254 1.12 17.40 14.97
C GLY A 254 1.32 17.28 13.47
N ARG A 255 1.63 16.07 12.96
CA ARG A 255 1.99 15.86 11.55
C ARG A 255 0.92 16.33 10.58
N ASP A 256 -0.35 16.25 10.94
CA ASP A 256 -1.47 16.63 10.09
C ASP A 256 -1.53 18.15 9.90
N ILE A 257 -1.27 18.90 10.98
CA ILE A 257 -1.12 20.36 10.97
C ILE A 257 0.14 20.80 10.23
N ILE A 258 1.24 20.04 10.25
CA ILE A 258 2.40 20.28 9.37
C ILE A 258 2.09 19.94 7.90
N SER A 259 1.18 18.99 7.64
CA SER A 259 0.98 18.42 6.31
C SER A 259 -0.14 19.07 5.50
N HIS A 260 -1.13 19.70 6.14
CA HIS A 260 -2.20 20.41 5.45
C HIS A 260 -1.69 21.65 4.71
N ILE A 261 -2.41 21.99 3.65
CA ILE A 261 -2.43 23.30 3.02
C ILE A 261 -3.40 24.15 3.82
N ASN A 262 -2.99 25.35 4.24
CA ASN A 262 -3.88 26.31 4.88
C ASN A 262 -4.88 26.92 3.87
N GLY A 263 -6.04 27.37 4.36
CA GLY A 263 -7.16 27.93 3.59
C GLY A 263 -6.79 29.05 2.62
N ASN A 264 -5.69 29.77 2.85
CA ASN A 264 -5.08 30.68 1.89
C ASN A 264 -4.45 29.90 0.72
N ALA A 265 -5.31 29.49 -0.22
CA ALA A 265 -4.99 28.56 -1.30
C ALA A 265 -5.80 28.83 -2.57
N LEU A 266 -5.32 28.26 -3.66
CA LEU A 266 -5.89 28.30 -5.00
C LEU A 266 -6.58 26.97 -5.30
N TYR A 267 -7.89 27.03 -5.48
CA TYR A 267 -8.79 25.89 -5.65
C TYR A 267 -9.30 25.80 -7.09
N HIS A 268 -9.26 24.61 -7.69
CA HIS A 268 -9.64 24.38 -9.10
C HIS A 268 -11.16 24.16 -9.25
N THR A 269 -11.96 25.18 -8.98
CA THR A 269 -13.44 25.12 -8.98
C THR A 269 -14.08 24.76 -10.33
N GLY A 270 -13.32 24.80 -11.43
CA GLY A 270 -13.72 24.31 -12.75
C GLY A 270 -13.68 22.78 -12.90
N ASP A 271 -12.86 22.06 -12.12
CA ASP A 271 -12.86 20.61 -12.13
C ASP A 271 -14.03 20.05 -11.31
N LEU A 272 -14.99 19.46 -12.01
CA LEU A 272 -16.16 18.81 -11.40
C LEU A 272 -15.78 17.64 -10.48
N ASN A 273 -14.60 17.02 -10.65
CA ASN A 273 -14.10 15.99 -9.74
C ASN A 273 -13.62 16.60 -8.41
N PHE A 274 -12.98 17.77 -8.45
CA PHE A 274 -12.64 18.55 -7.25
C PHE A 274 -13.92 18.98 -6.51
N VAL A 275 -14.93 19.48 -7.24
CA VAL A 275 -16.22 19.86 -6.63
C VAL A 275 -16.93 18.65 -6.02
N LYS A 276 -16.92 17.48 -6.67
CA LYS A 276 -17.43 16.21 -6.12
C LYS A 276 -16.69 15.83 -4.84
N PHE A 277 -15.35 15.84 -4.86
CA PHE A 277 -14.52 15.56 -3.69
C PHE A 277 -14.80 16.52 -2.52
N MET A 278 -14.88 17.83 -2.76
CA MET A 278 -15.17 18.78 -1.67
C MET A 278 -16.58 18.61 -1.13
N PHE A 279 -17.54 18.17 -1.95
CA PHE A 279 -18.88 17.80 -1.48
C PHE A 279 -18.84 16.54 -0.59
N GLU A 280 -18.00 15.55 -0.93
CA GLU A 280 -17.73 14.35 -0.10
C GLU A 280 -17.00 14.71 1.21
N VAL A 281 -16.13 15.72 1.22
CA VAL A 281 -15.52 16.29 2.44
C VAL A 281 -16.58 16.97 3.31
N ALA A 282 -17.36 17.88 2.73
CA ALA A 282 -18.34 18.71 3.43
C ALA A 282 -19.51 17.93 4.05
N ASN A 283 -19.82 16.73 3.53
CA ASN A 283 -20.90 15.85 4.01
C ASN A 283 -20.39 14.55 4.65
N GLY A 284 -19.08 14.37 4.77
CA GLY A 284 -18.44 13.13 5.22
C GLY A 284 -17.92 13.16 6.67
N LYS A 285 -17.07 12.17 7.01
CA LYS A 285 -16.46 11.95 8.34
C LYS A 285 -15.86 13.21 9.00
N PHE A 286 -15.42 14.19 8.20
CA PHE A 286 -14.71 15.39 8.64
C PHE A 286 -15.50 16.70 8.47
N MET A 287 -16.83 16.65 8.30
CA MET A 287 -17.68 17.84 8.07
C MET A 287 -17.62 18.95 9.17
N HIS A 288 -17.08 18.64 10.35
CA HIS A 288 -16.88 19.61 11.46
C HIS A 288 -15.41 19.97 11.71
N TRP A 289 -14.49 19.49 10.88
CA TRP A 289 -13.07 19.88 10.92
C TRP A 289 -12.87 21.15 10.07
N PRO A 290 -11.82 21.96 10.31
CA PRO A 290 -11.52 23.16 9.51
C PRO A 290 -11.45 22.82 8.01
N PHE A 291 -12.05 23.64 7.14
CA PHE A 291 -12.20 23.36 5.71
C PHE A 291 -10.88 23.17 4.93
N ASP A 292 -9.75 23.60 5.50
CA ASP A 292 -8.40 23.47 4.92
C ASP A 292 -7.67 22.19 5.37
N LEU A 293 -7.98 21.72 6.59
CA LEU A 293 -7.51 20.45 7.16
C LEU A 293 -8.40 19.26 6.77
N ALA A 294 -9.72 19.42 6.75
CA ALA A 294 -10.70 18.37 6.46
C ALA A 294 -10.46 17.63 5.12
N PRO A 295 -10.05 18.29 4.01
CA PRO A 295 -9.69 17.61 2.77
C PRO A 295 -8.53 16.63 2.97
N LEU A 296 -7.45 17.05 3.64
CA LEU A 296 -6.31 16.15 3.89
C LEU A 296 -6.73 14.94 4.74
N MET A 297 -7.53 15.16 5.78
CA MET A 297 -8.01 14.07 6.64
C MET A 297 -8.91 13.10 5.87
N HIS A 298 -9.77 13.60 4.98
CA HIS A 298 -10.60 12.78 4.10
C HIS A 298 -9.73 11.93 3.15
N MET A 299 -8.76 12.55 2.47
CA MET A 299 -7.81 11.83 1.62
C MET A 299 -7.05 10.75 2.40
N GLN A 300 -6.63 11.04 3.64
CA GLN A 300 -5.80 10.13 4.44
C GLN A 300 -6.56 9.04 5.21
N GLN A 301 -7.89 9.13 5.39
CA GLN A 301 -8.67 8.22 6.24
C GLN A 301 -10.01 7.73 5.67
N VAL A 302 -10.48 8.24 4.54
CA VAL A 302 -11.78 7.84 3.93
C VAL A 302 -11.59 7.26 2.53
N TRP A 303 -10.67 7.83 1.73
CA TRP A 303 -10.33 7.26 0.42
C TRP A 303 -9.72 5.87 0.53
N THR A 304 -10.01 5.04 -0.47
CA THR A 304 -9.30 3.78 -0.69
C THR A 304 -7.83 4.04 -1.04
N GLU A 305 -6.93 3.09 -0.76
CA GLU A 305 -5.50 3.23 -1.11
C GLU A 305 -5.29 3.44 -2.62
N LEU A 306 -6.15 2.87 -3.48
CA LEU A 306 -6.15 3.13 -4.92
C LEU A 306 -6.41 4.62 -5.21
N GLU A 307 -7.52 5.15 -4.71
CA GLU A 307 -7.90 6.55 -4.95
C GLU A 307 -6.92 7.54 -4.32
N TYR A 308 -6.37 7.24 -3.14
CA TYR A 308 -5.34 8.06 -2.52
C TYR A 308 -4.09 8.14 -3.40
N ARG A 309 -3.63 6.99 -3.91
CA ARG A 309 -2.48 6.95 -4.83
C ARG A 309 -2.75 7.65 -6.15
N GLU A 310 -3.96 7.52 -6.69
CA GLU A 310 -4.35 8.19 -7.94
C GLU A 310 -4.50 9.71 -7.78
N LYS A 311 -5.12 10.19 -6.69
CA LYS A 311 -5.64 11.57 -6.58
C LYS A 311 -4.82 12.48 -5.65
N MET A 312 -4.03 11.94 -4.69
CA MET A 312 -3.28 12.78 -3.72
C MET A 312 -2.27 13.73 -4.37
N HIS A 313 -1.80 13.45 -5.59
CA HIS A 313 -0.90 14.34 -6.34
C HIS A 313 -1.56 15.69 -6.74
N LEU A 314 -2.88 15.80 -6.62
CA LEU A 314 -3.67 17.00 -6.88
C LEU A 314 -3.74 17.94 -5.64
N TYR A 315 -3.26 17.48 -4.47
CA TYR A 315 -3.12 18.27 -3.24
C TYR A 315 -1.68 18.82 -3.13
N GLN A 316 -1.44 19.97 -3.74
CA GLN A 316 -0.10 20.47 -4.03
C GLN A 316 0.37 21.55 -3.06
N ARG A 317 1.31 21.17 -2.19
CA ARG A 317 2.04 22.10 -1.33
C ARG A 317 3.07 22.87 -2.16
N VAL A 318 2.75 24.12 -2.44
CA VAL A 318 3.57 25.06 -3.24
C VAL A 318 4.40 25.97 -2.36
N ASP A 319 5.28 26.76 -2.99
CA ASP A 319 6.12 27.75 -2.32
C ASP A 319 5.93 29.18 -2.88
N TRP A 320 5.00 29.36 -3.85
CA TRP A 320 4.61 30.68 -4.34
C TRP A 320 3.71 31.44 -3.35
N ILE A 321 3.09 30.72 -2.42
CA ILE A 321 2.52 31.27 -1.18
C ILE A 321 3.20 30.60 0.02
N ARG A 322 3.49 31.39 1.06
CA ARG A 322 4.14 30.92 2.29
C ARG A 322 3.36 31.30 3.54
N ASN A 323 2.89 30.29 4.28
CA ASN A 323 2.26 30.47 5.60
C ASN A 323 3.32 30.43 6.70
N TYR A 324 3.53 31.56 7.36
CA TYR A 324 4.32 31.71 8.58
C TYR A 324 3.45 31.88 9.83
N GLY A 325 2.16 32.21 9.67
CA GLY A 325 1.21 32.42 10.76
C GLY A 325 1.72 33.46 11.77
N PRO A 326 1.79 33.16 13.08
CA PRO A 326 2.17 34.14 14.10
C PRO A 326 3.65 34.54 14.12
N TYR A 327 4.48 34.09 13.17
CA TYR A 327 5.91 34.43 13.12
C TYR A 327 6.20 35.63 12.21
N PRO A 328 7.04 36.59 12.63
CA PRO A 328 7.40 37.76 11.81
C PRO A 328 8.23 37.35 10.60
N VAL A 329 8.03 38.07 9.49
CA VAL A 329 8.64 37.77 8.18
C VAL A 329 9.40 38.99 7.65
N ASP A 330 10.66 38.80 7.28
CA ASP A 330 11.45 39.78 6.54
C ASP A 330 11.06 39.74 5.05
N LEU A 331 10.05 40.54 4.66
CA LEU A 331 9.47 40.51 3.31
C LEU A 331 10.51 40.79 2.20
N PRO A 332 11.42 41.79 2.33
CA PRO A 332 12.53 41.99 1.38
C PRO A 332 13.47 40.78 1.19
N ALA A 333 13.55 39.86 2.15
CA ALA A 333 14.39 38.67 2.08
C ALA A 333 13.70 37.44 1.44
N LEU A 334 12.43 37.56 1.02
CA LEU A 334 11.71 36.48 0.36
C LEU A 334 12.18 36.28 -1.09
N PRO A 335 12.35 35.03 -1.57
CA PRO A 335 12.70 34.77 -2.97
C PRO A 335 11.67 35.33 -3.95
N SER A 336 12.11 35.72 -5.15
CA SER A 336 11.24 36.21 -6.24
C SER A 336 10.26 35.17 -6.81
N SER A 337 10.28 33.93 -6.32
CA SER A 337 9.25 32.93 -6.57
C SER A 337 8.04 33.03 -5.61
N VAL A 338 8.17 33.75 -4.49
CA VAL A 338 7.10 33.95 -3.50
C VAL A 338 6.26 35.15 -3.90
N LEU A 339 4.97 34.94 -4.17
CA LEU A 339 3.98 35.96 -4.51
C LEU A 339 3.29 36.50 -3.26
N PHE A 340 3.03 35.63 -2.28
CA PHE A 340 2.28 35.96 -1.06
C PHE A 340 2.97 35.42 0.20
N ALA A 341 2.96 36.22 1.26
CA ALA A 341 3.29 35.80 2.61
C ALA A 341 2.04 35.93 3.50
N HIS A 342 1.62 34.83 4.11
CA HIS A 342 0.58 34.79 5.13
C HIS A 342 1.23 34.82 6.52
N PHE A 343 1.00 35.89 7.27
CA PHE A 343 1.52 36.06 8.62
C PHE A 343 0.67 37.05 9.41
N SER A 344 0.48 36.78 10.69
CA SER A 344 -0.22 37.68 11.60
C SER A 344 0.75 38.73 12.15
N PRO A 345 0.31 40.00 12.33
CA PRO A 345 1.08 40.99 13.11
C PRO A 345 1.36 40.49 14.53
N PRO A 346 2.45 40.93 15.18
CA PRO A 346 2.71 40.58 16.58
C PRO A 346 1.57 41.08 17.47
N LEU A 347 1.15 40.25 18.43
CA LEU A 347 0.16 40.63 19.43
C LEU A 347 0.64 41.87 20.19
N VAL A 348 -0.21 42.90 20.23
CA VAL A 348 0.03 44.10 21.04
C VAL A 348 -0.10 43.71 22.52
N GLU A 349 0.82 44.18 23.37
CA GLU A 349 0.76 43.93 24.81
C GLU A 349 -0.56 44.47 25.40
N GLY A 350 -1.49 43.57 25.72
CA GLY A 350 -2.80 43.91 26.27
C GLY A 350 -3.85 42.79 26.22
N GLU A 351 -3.85 41.96 25.18
CA GLU A 351 -4.91 40.94 24.95
C GLU A 351 -4.55 39.51 25.42
N VAL A 352 -3.76 39.36 26.49
CA VAL A 352 -3.49 38.04 27.10
C VAL A 352 -4.59 37.72 28.11
N ALA A 353 -5.61 36.97 27.67
CA ALA A 353 -6.55 36.31 28.56
C ALA A 353 -5.91 35.05 29.16
N ASP A 354 -5.87 34.97 30.49
CA ASP A 354 -5.24 33.90 31.27
C ASP A 354 -6.15 32.67 31.40
N GLU A 355 -6.14 31.78 30.39
CA GLU A 355 -6.90 30.52 30.41
C GLU A 355 -6.12 29.34 29.81
N THR A 356 -6.09 28.22 30.54
CA THR A 356 -5.44 26.97 30.16
C THR A 356 -6.24 26.16 29.14
N ILE A 357 -5.61 25.74 28.05
CA ILE A 357 -6.22 24.80 27.08
C ILE A 357 -6.10 23.36 27.63
N VAL A 358 -7.20 22.62 27.58
CA VAL A 358 -7.28 21.18 27.88
C VAL A 358 -7.79 20.45 26.64
N LEU A 359 -7.13 19.37 26.24
CA LEU A 359 -7.56 18.50 25.13
C LEU A 359 -8.40 17.33 25.68
N PRO A 360 -9.64 17.12 25.20
CA PRO A 360 -10.40 15.90 25.48
C PRO A 360 -9.79 14.68 24.77
N GLU A 361 -9.97 13.49 25.36
CA GLU A 361 -9.54 12.22 24.75
C GLU A 361 -10.48 11.80 23.61
N ILE A 362 -9.95 11.08 22.62
CA ILE A 362 -10.57 10.91 21.29
C ILE A 362 -11.51 9.68 21.21
N ASP A 363 -11.38 8.73 22.14
CA ASP A 363 -11.76 7.34 21.89
C ASP A 363 -13.27 7.03 22.01
N GLU A 364 -14.04 7.79 22.80
CA GLU A 364 -15.48 7.48 23.02
C GLU A 364 -16.38 7.80 21.81
N TRP A 365 -15.95 8.67 20.89
CA TRP A 365 -16.83 9.20 19.83
C TRP A 365 -17.05 8.23 18.64
N MET A 366 -16.07 7.39 18.31
CA MET A 366 -16.09 6.54 17.12
C MET A 366 -17.26 5.53 17.08
N ALA A 367 -17.88 5.22 18.23
CA ALA A 367 -19.00 4.31 18.33
C ALA A 367 -20.34 4.86 17.78
N GLY A 368 -20.48 6.18 17.61
CA GLY A 368 -21.78 6.81 17.35
C GLY A 368 -22.25 6.85 15.89
N VAL A 369 -21.35 6.76 14.92
CA VAL A 369 -21.58 7.30 13.56
C VAL A 369 -22.30 6.35 12.58
N ILE A 370 -22.42 5.05 12.90
CA ILE A 370 -22.86 3.98 11.97
C ILE A 370 -24.36 4.04 11.57
N LYS A 371 -25.12 5.06 11.99
CA LYS A 371 -26.58 5.15 11.77
C LYS A 371 -27.02 6.39 10.99
N ASN A 372 -26.87 6.36 9.65
CA ASN A 372 -27.91 6.70 8.65
C ASN A 372 -27.33 6.99 7.24
N GLU A 373 -26.89 5.96 6.52
CA GLU A 373 -26.66 6.08 5.07
C GLU A 373 -27.92 5.68 4.30
N ASN A 374 -28.42 6.56 3.41
CA ASN A 374 -29.40 6.25 2.35
C ASN A 374 -29.70 7.44 1.39
N GLY A 375 -29.24 8.67 1.70
CA GLY A 375 -29.58 9.87 0.91
C GLY A 375 -28.62 10.24 -0.24
N ALA A 376 -27.35 9.81 -0.19
CA ALA A 376 -26.29 10.37 -1.05
C ALA A 376 -26.26 9.80 -2.48
N ALA A 377 -26.53 8.50 -2.64
CA ALA A 377 -26.25 7.76 -3.87
C ALA A 377 -26.93 8.32 -5.14
N GLN A 378 -28.12 8.90 -4.99
CA GLN A 378 -28.93 9.34 -6.14
C GLN A 378 -28.38 10.59 -6.84
N LYS A 379 -27.57 11.42 -6.16
CA LYS A 379 -27.00 12.67 -6.74
C LYS A 379 -25.71 12.46 -7.55
N ALA A 380 -24.93 11.42 -7.24
CA ALA A 380 -23.63 11.19 -7.90
C ALA A 380 -23.78 10.86 -9.40
N VAL A 381 -24.82 10.09 -9.75
CA VAL A 381 -25.06 9.53 -11.09
C VAL A 381 -25.33 10.60 -12.16
N ASP A 382 -25.93 11.74 -11.79
CA ASP A 382 -26.23 12.82 -12.73
C ASP A 382 -25.00 13.70 -13.03
N LEU A 383 -24.04 13.78 -12.10
CA LEU A 383 -22.83 14.59 -12.25
C LEU A 383 -21.80 13.93 -13.19
N GLU A 384 -21.62 12.62 -13.08
CA GLU A 384 -20.64 11.84 -13.87
C GLU A 384 -20.86 11.93 -15.38
N ARG A 385 -22.11 12.17 -15.82
CA ARG A 385 -22.45 12.36 -17.24
C ARG A 385 -21.89 13.66 -17.83
N GLN A 386 -21.56 14.66 -17.01
CA GLN A 386 -21.07 15.97 -17.46
C GLN A 386 -19.53 16.03 -17.53
N VAL A 387 -18.84 15.35 -16.60
CA VAL A 387 -17.35 15.35 -16.52
C VAL A 387 -16.70 14.72 -17.76
N ALA A 388 -17.32 13.67 -18.31
CA ALA A 388 -16.77 12.86 -19.40
C ALA A 388 -16.53 13.60 -20.73
N GLN A 389 -17.01 14.85 -20.86
CA GLN A 389 -17.03 15.58 -22.13
C GLN A 389 -15.91 16.63 -22.28
N LEU A 390 -15.08 16.85 -21.25
CA LEU A 390 -14.16 18.01 -21.16
C LEU A 390 -12.66 17.68 -21.05
N LEU A 391 -12.26 16.41 -20.89
CA LEU A 391 -10.88 15.99 -20.56
C LEU A 391 -9.87 16.03 -21.74
N ALA A 392 -9.91 17.06 -22.57
CA ALA A 392 -9.07 17.18 -23.77
C ALA A 392 -7.89 18.20 -23.63
N THR A 393 -6.69 17.66 -23.36
CA THR A 393 -5.35 18.21 -23.73
C THR A 393 -4.73 19.45 -23.04
N ALA A 394 -4.19 19.26 -21.82
CA ALA A 394 -2.73 19.22 -21.47
C ALA A 394 -1.72 20.43 -21.59
N ASN A 395 -1.25 20.93 -20.40
CA ASN A 395 0.10 20.75 -19.78
C ASN A 395 1.41 21.60 -20.10
N ALA A 396 2.29 21.75 -19.06
CA ALA A 396 3.78 22.00 -18.99
C ALA A 396 4.36 23.46 -18.98
N GLN A 397 5.61 23.87 -18.56
CA GLN A 397 6.81 23.50 -17.70
C GLN A 397 7.87 24.70 -17.78
N THR A 398 9.04 24.97 -17.14
CA THR A 398 9.99 24.57 -16.01
C THR A 398 11.11 25.69 -15.84
N VAL A 399 12.30 25.58 -15.18
CA VAL A 399 12.71 25.60 -13.73
C VAL A 399 14.29 25.74 -13.59
N GLN A 400 14.92 26.58 -12.71
CA GLN A 400 16.37 26.45 -12.29
C GLN A 400 16.90 27.24 -11.03
N THR A 401 18.22 27.12 -10.67
CA THR A 401 18.84 27.14 -9.28
C THR A 401 20.35 27.54 -9.18
N LEU A 402 20.98 27.61 -7.95
CA LEU A 402 22.48 27.72 -7.74
C LEU A 402 23.08 27.14 -6.36
N PRO A 403 24.20 27.55 -5.66
CA PRO A 403 25.15 26.64 -4.92
C PRO A 403 25.33 26.76 -3.36
N LEU A 404 26.41 26.18 -2.76
CA LEU A 404 26.87 26.13 -1.33
C LEU A 404 28.43 25.95 -1.18
N SER A 405 28.99 25.72 0.04
CA SER A 405 30.45 25.48 0.33
C SER A 405 30.76 24.53 1.54
N ASP A 406 31.94 23.88 1.57
CA ASP A 406 32.40 22.80 2.51
C ASP A 406 33.74 23.20 3.26
N ASP A 407 34.60 22.43 3.99
CA ASP A 407 34.89 21.00 4.29
C ASP A 407 35.79 20.81 5.58
N VAL A 408 35.96 19.60 6.17
CA VAL A 408 36.97 19.21 7.22
C VAL A 408 37.45 17.74 7.08
N ALA A 409 38.76 17.44 7.28
CA ALA A 409 39.42 16.19 6.84
C ALA A 409 39.88 15.14 7.92
N PRO A 410 40.01 13.82 7.57
CA PRO A 410 40.44 12.72 8.46
C PRO A 410 41.85 12.10 8.18
N SER A 411 42.19 10.97 8.86
CA SER A 411 43.55 10.43 9.08
C SER A 411 44.05 9.34 8.10
N ASN A 412 45.33 8.93 8.24
CA ASN A 412 46.11 8.24 7.20
C ASN A 412 45.66 6.83 6.74
N GLU A 413 45.13 5.95 7.60
CA GLU A 413 44.64 4.63 7.12
C GLU A 413 43.44 4.79 6.17
N THR A 414 42.59 5.79 6.44
CA THR A 414 41.49 6.21 5.56
C THR A 414 42.00 6.54 4.16
N GLN A 415 43.13 7.25 4.04
CA GLN A 415 43.67 7.73 2.76
C GLN A 415 44.04 6.56 1.82
N SER A 416 44.61 5.48 2.34
CA SER A 416 44.95 4.29 1.54
C SER A 416 43.68 3.61 1.00
N ASN A 417 42.70 3.39 1.89
CA ASN A 417 41.42 2.78 1.53
C ASN A 417 40.56 3.72 0.66
N ASP A 418 40.72 5.04 0.75
CA ASP A 418 40.04 6.04 -0.08
C ASP A 418 40.61 6.09 -1.50
N ALA A 419 41.92 5.88 -1.68
CA ALA A 419 42.52 5.72 -3.00
C ALA A 419 42.03 4.43 -3.68
N ALA A 420 41.98 3.30 -2.95
CA ALA A 420 41.42 2.05 -3.46
C ALA A 420 39.93 2.19 -3.85
N LEU A 421 39.13 2.82 -2.99
CA LEU A 421 37.72 3.13 -3.28
C LEU A 421 37.56 4.07 -4.47
N ARG A 422 38.41 5.10 -4.60
CA ARG A 422 38.38 6.04 -5.73
C ARG A 422 38.60 5.33 -7.05
N ASN A 423 39.63 4.48 -7.15
CA ASN A 423 39.91 3.71 -8.36
C ASN A 423 38.72 2.81 -8.75
N ALA A 424 38.06 2.17 -7.77
CA ALA A 424 36.87 1.36 -8.02
C ALA A 424 35.64 2.20 -8.46
N LEU A 425 35.48 3.40 -7.89
CA LEU A 425 34.43 4.35 -8.30
C LEU A 425 34.68 4.92 -9.70
N GLU A 426 35.92 5.26 -10.04
CA GLU A 426 36.30 5.75 -11.38
C GLU A 426 36.10 4.69 -12.47
N GLY A 427 36.35 3.41 -12.17
CA GLY A 427 36.08 2.31 -13.09
C GLY A 427 34.59 2.00 -13.31
N ALA A 428 33.74 2.26 -12.32
CA ALA A 428 32.31 1.96 -12.38
C ALA A 428 31.40 3.15 -12.78
N ALA A 429 31.84 4.38 -12.52
CA ALA A 429 30.96 5.54 -12.64
C ALA A 429 30.56 5.87 -14.08
N ASN A 430 29.25 5.99 -14.29
CA ASN A 430 28.73 6.50 -15.56
C ASN A 430 29.02 8.02 -15.72
N LYS A 431 28.70 8.58 -16.90
CA LYS A 431 28.92 10.02 -17.22
C LYS A 431 28.24 11.02 -16.29
N ARG A 432 27.32 10.59 -15.42
CA ARG A 432 26.63 11.39 -14.39
C ARG A 432 27.17 11.11 -12.97
N ARG A 433 28.33 10.46 -12.86
CA ARG A 433 28.95 9.98 -11.61
C ARG A 433 28.05 9.06 -10.78
N GLN A 434 27.16 8.32 -11.43
CA GLN A 434 26.28 7.35 -10.77
C GLN A 434 26.96 5.98 -10.71
N VAL A 435 26.90 5.32 -9.55
CA VAL A 435 27.43 3.97 -9.29
C VAL A 435 26.40 3.12 -8.56
N ILE A 436 26.48 1.80 -8.73
CA ILE A 436 25.76 0.80 -7.94
C ILE A 436 26.73 0.27 -6.90
N VAL A 437 26.32 0.15 -5.63
CA VAL A 437 27.13 -0.45 -4.56
C VAL A 437 26.40 -1.67 -4.02
N GLY A 438 27.10 -2.81 -4.04
CA GLY A 438 26.64 -4.07 -3.45
C GLY A 438 27.74 -4.71 -2.59
N LEU A 439 27.36 -5.30 -1.46
CA LEU A 439 28.28 -5.95 -0.52
C LEU A 439 28.17 -7.47 -0.65
N VAL A 440 29.30 -8.19 -0.56
CA VAL A 440 29.33 -9.65 -0.58
C VAL A 440 30.15 -10.23 0.59
N THR A 441 29.62 -11.31 1.15
CA THR A 441 30.29 -12.25 2.07
C THR A 441 30.25 -13.67 1.52
N ALA A 442 31.06 -14.57 2.09
CA ALA A 442 31.27 -15.96 1.65
C ALA A 442 29.96 -16.72 1.35
N GLY A 443 28.96 -16.61 2.23
CA GLY A 443 27.68 -17.32 2.09
C GLY A 443 26.77 -16.85 0.94
N TRP A 444 27.06 -15.72 0.30
CA TRP A 444 26.17 -15.06 -0.68
C TRP A 444 26.75 -15.02 -2.11
N HIS A 445 27.76 -15.84 -2.40
CA HIS A 445 28.45 -15.87 -3.69
C HIS A 445 27.58 -16.27 -4.90
N ASP A 446 26.56 -17.11 -4.69
CA ASP A 446 25.59 -17.53 -5.71
C ASP A 446 24.48 -16.48 -5.90
N MET A 447 24.01 -15.85 -4.83
CA MET A 447 23.12 -14.69 -4.92
C MET A 447 23.81 -13.54 -5.67
N LEU A 448 25.10 -13.28 -5.42
CA LEU A 448 25.91 -12.35 -6.22
C LEU A 448 25.98 -12.78 -7.70
N ALA A 449 26.07 -14.07 -8.01
CA ALA A 449 26.08 -14.54 -9.39
C ALA A 449 24.72 -14.27 -10.09
N ASN A 450 23.61 -14.44 -9.36
CA ASN A 450 22.27 -14.08 -9.84
C ASN A 450 22.12 -12.57 -10.05
N PHE A 451 22.52 -11.77 -9.06
CA PHE A 451 22.57 -10.31 -9.12
C PHE A 451 23.36 -9.81 -10.34
N ALA A 452 24.56 -10.34 -10.54
CA ALA A 452 25.43 -10.00 -11.65
C ALA A 452 24.88 -10.45 -13.00
N HIS A 453 24.16 -11.58 -13.07
CA HIS A 453 23.43 -11.99 -14.27
C HIS A 453 22.37 -10.95 -14.65
N HIS A 454 21.52 -10.54 -13.70
CA HIS A 454 20.45 -9.59 -13.97
C HIS A 454 20.96 -8.18 -14.30
N LEU A 455 21.99 -7.68 -13.59
CA LEU A 455 22.67 -6.43 -13.95
C LEU A 455 23.33 -6.49 -15.33
N ARG A 456 23.93 -7.62 -15.72
CA ARG A 456 24.52 -7.79 -17.06
C ARG A 456 23.43 -7.78 -18.15
N ARG A 457 22.31 -8.48 -17.92
CA ARG A 457 21.14 -8.53 -18.81
C ARG A 457 20.55 -7.14 -19.11
N VAL A 458 20.57 -6.23 -18.13
CA VAL A 458 20.04 -4.85 -18.29
C VAL A 458 21.11 -3.81 -18.67
N GLY A 459 22.37 -4.23 -18.92
CA GLY A 459 23.46 -3.34 -19.31
C GLY A 459 23.93 -2.40 -18.20
N ALA A 460 23.96 -2.87 -16.95
CA ALA A 460 24.31 -2.06 -15.77
C ALA A 460 25.40 -2.69 -14.87
N LEU A 461 25.92 -3.89 -15.19
CA LEU A 461 26.97 -4.54 -14.40
C LEU A 461 28.27 -3.71 -14.36
N GLU A 462 28.58 -3.01 -15.45
CA GLU A 462 29.71 -2.09 -15.54
C GLU A 462 29.65 -0.98 -14.48
N ASN A 463 28.46 -0.66 -13.95
CA ASN A 463 28.30 0.36 -12.91
C ASN A 463 28.38 -0.19 -11.48
N LEU A 464 28.62 -1.49 -11.29
CA LEU A 464 28.77 -2.09 -9.97
C LEU A 464 30.18 -1.85 -9.39
N VAL A 465 30.21 -1.28 -8.18
CA VAL A 465 31.29 -1.39 -7.22
C VAL A 465 30.94 -2.51 -6.24
N LEU A 466 31.65 -3.63 -6.35
CA LEU A 466 31.48 -4.78 -5.46
C LEU A 466 32.38 -4.64 -4.24
N VAL A 467 31.80 -4.62 -3.04
CA VAL A 467 32.54 -4.55 -1.77
C VAL A 467 32.69 -5.95 -1.18
N ALA A 468 33.92 -6.47 -1.15
CA ALA A 468 34.23 -7.73 -0.50
C ALA A 468 34.47 -7.51 1.01
N VAL A 469 33.57 -8.04 1.84
CA VAL A 469 33.59 -7.85 3.30
C VAL A 469 34.53 -8.83 4.01
N ASP A 470 34.82 -9.96 3.38
CA ASP A 470 35.73 -11.01 3.87
C ASP A 470 36.77 -11.44 2.82
N SER A 471 37.82 -12.11 3.31
CA SER A 471 38.99 -12.48 2.51
C SER A 471 38.73 -13.62 1.54
N GLU A 472 37.70 -14.45 1.77
CA GLU A 472 37.28 -15.48 0.81
C GLU A 472 36.63 -14.82 -0.42
N SER A 473 35.70 -13.89 -0.19
CA SER A 473 35.03 -13.11 -1.22
C SER A 473 36.04 -12.28 -2.02
N PHE A 474 37.00 -11.63 -1.35
CA PHE A 474 38.05 -10.91 -2.06
C PHE A 474 38.99 -11.86 -2.84
N LYS A 475 39.39 -13.00 -2.28
CA LYS A 475 40.18 -14.03 -3.00
C LYS A 475 39.45 -14.55 -4.24
N LYS A 476 38.11 -14.63 -4.21
CA LYS A 476 37.26 -15.13 -5.30
C LYS A 476 37.00 -14.11 -6.41
N PHE A 477 36.69 -12.85 -6.07
CA PHE A 477 36.28 -11.82 -7.06
C PHE A 477 37.31 -10.70 -7.29
N GLY A 478 38.22 -10.48 -6.34
CA GLY A 478 39.28 -9.47 -6.42
C GLY A 478 40.27 -9.73 -7.55
N GLY A 479 40.87 -8.63 -8.05
CA GLY A 479 41.78 -8.67 -9.21
C GLY A 479 41.06 -8.86 -10.55
N GLY A 480 39.80 -8.41 -10.67
CA GLY A 480 39.04 -8.43 -11.93
C GLY A 480 38.42 -9.78 -12.30
N LYS A 481 38.28 -10.72 -11.35
CA LYS A 481 37.80 -12.09 -11.61
C LYS A 481 36.29 -12.19 -11.88
N LEU A 482 35.50 -11.17 -11.53
CA LEU A 482 34.09 -11.09 -11.87
C LEU A 482 33.91 -10.24 -13.13
N GLU A 483 33.87 -10.91 -14.28
CA GLU A 483 33.91 -10.27 -15.60
C GLU A 483 32.75 -9.28 -15.82
N GLY A 484 33.10 -8.05 -16.20
CA GLY A 484 32.15 -6.97 -16.52
C GLY A 484 31.71 -6.09 -15.33
N VAL A 485 32.29 -6.26 -14.14
CA VAL A 485 32.10 -5.38 -12.99
C VAL A 485 33.07 -4.20 -13.04
N GLY A 486 32.59 -2.97 -12.80
CA GLY A 486 33.39 -1.74 -12.93
C GLY A 486 34.43 -1.53 -11.84
N GLY A 487 34.19 -2.02 -10.62
CA GLY A 487 35.16 -1.92 -9.52
C GLY A 487 34.96 -2.99 -8.44
N VAL A 488 36.06 -3.39 -7.80
CA VAL A 488 36.04 -4.28 -6.62
C VAL A 488 36.86 -3.65 -5.50
N LEU A 489 36.27 -3.52 -4.31
CA LEU A 489 36.92 -2.99 -3.11
C LEU A 489 37.15 -4.13 -2.10
N ASP A 490 38.38 -4.21 -1.57
CA ASP A 490 38.70 -5.07 -0.43
C ASP A 490 38.44 -4.33 0.89
N LEU A 491 37.62 -4.90 1.77
CA LEU A 491 37.49 -4.51 3.18
C LEU A 491 37.57 -5.73 4.12
N SER A 492 38.26 -6.78 3.68
CA SER A 492 38.45 -8.02 4.46
C SER A 492 39.24 -7.81 5.75
N GLY A 493 40.12 -6.80 5.81
CA GLY A 493 41.05 -6.52 6.91
C GLY A 493 40.47 -6.00 8.23
N GLY A 494 39.14 -5.95 8.40
CA GLY A 494 38.52 -5.64 9.71
C GLY A 494 38.86 -6.70 10.78
N SER A 495 38.93 -6.30 12.05
CA SER A 495 39.45 -7.17 13.12
C SER A 495 38.68 -8.50 13.28
N PRO A 496 39.35 -9.59 13.72
CA PRO A 496 38.69 -10.90 13.92
C PRO A 496 37.73 -10.98 15.11
N GLU A 497 37.51 -9.90 15.86
CA GLU A 497 36.86 -9.91 17.18
C GLU A 497 35.38 -9.50 17.16
N GLU A 498 34.89 -8.88 16.07
CA GLU A 498 33.46 -8.58 15.88
C GLU A 498 32.67 -9.88 15.60
N LYS A 499 32.09 -10.45 16.66
CA LYS A 499 31.31 -11.71 16.61
C LYS A 499 30.00 -11.61 15.80
N ASP A 500 29.41 -10.42 15.66
CA ASP A 500 28.23 -10.19 14.81
C ASP A 500 28.67 -9.78 13.39
N VAL A 501 28.65 -10.75 12.48
CA VAL A 501 28.92 -10.54 11.04
C VAL A 501 27.92 -9.55 10.42
N GLY A 502 26.68 -9.53 10.89
CA GLY A 502 25.64 -8.59 10.44
C GLY A 502 25.96 -7.15 10.85
N ALA A 503 26.39 -6.92 12.09
CA ALA A 503 26.87 -5.59 12.52
C ALA A 503 28.07 -5.12 11.69
N ARG A 504 29.06 -6.00 11.45
CA ARG A 504 30.20 -5.69 10.58
C ARG A 504 29.76 -5.32 9.16
N VAL A 505 28.82 -6.07 8.56
CA VAL A 505 28.25 -5.76 7.23
C VAL A 505 27.52 -4.41 7.22
N ARG A 506 26.65 -4.12 8.20
CA ARG A 506 25.94 -2.83 8.31
C ARG A 506 26.91 -1.65 8.46
N LYS A 507 27.90 -1.77 9.36
CA LYS A 507 28.97 -0.79 9.60
C LYS A 507 29.76 -0.48 8.32
N ILE A 508 30.11 -1.52 7.54
CA ILE A 508 30.80 -1.37 6.25
C ILE A 508 29.89 -0.74 5.19
N ARG A 509 28.60 -1.11 5.12
CA ARG A 509 27.61 -0.57 4.16
C ARG A 509 27.56 0.96 4.24
N TYR A 510 27.29 1.50 5.43
CA TYR A 510 27.15 2.95 5.60
C TYR A 510 28.50 3.68 5.57
N GLY A 511 29.57 3.06 6.07
CA GLY A 511 30.93 3.60 5.94
C GLY A 511 31.38 3.77 4.48
N VAL A 512 31.12 2.79 3.61
CA VAL A 512 31.40 2.92 2.16
C VAL A 512 30.48 3.95 1.52
N LEU A 513 29.17 3.90 1.80
CA LEU A 513 28.18 4.84 1.25
C LEU A 513 28.56 6.31 1.51
N VAL A 514 28.88 6.67 2.77
CA VAL A 514 29.32 8.01 3.15
C VAL A 514 30.58 8.41 2.39
N ARG A 515 31.57 7.52 2.27
CA ARG A 515 32.82 7.80 1.55
C ARG A 515 32.62 7.98 0.04
N CYS A 516 31.73 7.21 -0.59
CA CYS A 516 31.34 7.41 -1.99
C CYS A 516 30.68 8.78 -2.21
N LEU A 517 29.75 9.17 -1.32
CA LEU A 517 29.04 10.44 -1.39
C LEU A 517 29.98 11.64 -1.15
N LYS A 518 30.89 11.56 -0.17
CA LYS A 518 31.94 12.57 0.06
C LYS A 518 32.90 12.74 -1.13
N GLN A 519 33.18 11.65 -1.87
CA GLN A 519 33.96 11.73 -3.12
C GLN A 519 33.14 12.25 -4.33
N GLY A 520 31.86 12.59 -4.15
CA GLY A 520 31.01 13.22 -5.16
C GLY A 520 30.32 12.24 -6.13
N TYR A 521 30.19 10.96 -5.77
CA TYR A 521 29.49 9.95 -6.57
C TYR A 521 28.07 9.72 -6.05
N HIS A 522 27.09 9.65 -6.96
CA HIS A 522 25.72 9.32 -6.61
C HIS A 522 25.57 7.80 -6.50
N VAL A 523 25.01 7.31 -5.40
CA VAL A 523 25.06 5.88 -5.04
C VAL A 523 23.67 5.27 -5.11
N LEU A 524 23.49 4.27 -5.98
CA LEU A 524 22.44 3.27 -5.87
C LEU A 524 22.94 2.13 -4.97
N SER A 525 22.54 2.14 -3.71
CA SER A 525 22.71 0.99 -2.81
C SER A 525 21.70 -0.08 -3.22
N SER A 526 22.19 -1.30 -3.42
CA SER A 526 21.38 -2.44 -3.85
C SER A 526 21.88 -3.72 -3.18
N ASP A 527 21.01 -4.34 -2.38
CA ASP A 527 21.25 -5.70 -1.90
C ASP A 527 21.28 -6.74 -3.04
N LEU A 528 21.93 -7.88 -2.77
CA LEU A 528 22.23 -8.90 -3.79
C LEU A 528 21.02 -9.74 -4.19
N ASP A 529 20.00 -9.78 -3.35
CA ASP A 529 18.72 -10.44 -3.62
C ASP A 529 17.75 -9.55 -4.44
N ILE A 530 18.25 -8.42 -4.96
CA ILE A 530 17.50 -7.53 -5.85
C ILE A 530 17.66 -7.94 -7.32
N VAL A 531 16.55 -8.35 -7.93
CA VAL A 531 16.48 -8.71 -9.35
C VAL A 531 16.12 -7.50 -10.21
N TRP A 532 17.11 -6.98 -10.93
CA TRP A 532 16.93 -5.91 -11.89
C TRP A 532 16.32 -6.42 -13.22
N GLN A 533 15.16 -5.85 -13.58
CA GLN A 533 14.46 -6.16 -14.83
C GLN A 533 14.67 -5.07 -15.90
N ARG A 534 14.98 -3.83 -15.48
CA ARG A 534 15.29 -2.71 -16.38
C ARG A 534 16.53 -1.95 -15.90
N ALA A 535 17.20 -1.21 -16.79
CA ALA A 535 18.42 -0.47 -16.49
C ALA A 535 18.19 0.59 -15.38
N PRO A 536 18.89 0.55 -14.22
CA PRO A 536 18.45 1.26 -13.02
C PRO A 536 18.35 2.78 -13.16
N PHE A 537 19.42 3.44 -13.63
CA PHE A 537 19.56 4.90 -13.60
C PHE A 537 18.59 5.68 -14.51
N LYS A 538 17.74 5.00 -15.29
CA LYS A 538 16.64 5.63 -16.04
C LYS A 538 15.46 6.03 -15.15
N PHE A 539 15.38 5.50 -13.94
CA PHE A 539 14.23 5.65 -13.03
C PHE A 539 14.55 6.42 -11.74
N PHE A 540 15.81 6.82 -11.57
CA PHE A 540 16.31 7.59 -10.44
C PHE A 540 16.62 9.03 -10.85
N GLN A 541 15.98 9.97 -10.19
CA GLN A 541 16.08 11.42 -10.42
C GLN A 541 17.24 12.02 -9.60
N ASN A 542 17.97 12.97 -10.18
CA ASN A 542 18.99 13.75 -9.46
C ASN A 542 18.39 15.00 -8.80
N GLU A 543 17.16 15.33 -9.15
CA GLU A 543 16.37 16.47 -8.68
C GLU A 543 16.02 16.31 -7.20
N LEU A 544 15.86 15.06 -6.75
CA LEU A 544 15.69 14.66 -5.35
C LEU A 544 17.04 14.42 -4.66
N ASP A 545 17.04 14.33 -3.34
CA ASP A 545 18.22 14.08 -2.51
C ASP A 545 18.35 12.58 -2.14
N LEU A 546 17.22 11.93 -1.88
CA LEU A 546 17.11 10.49 -1.59
C LEU A 546 15.87 9.88 -2.28
N GLN A 547 16.01 8.68 -2.83
CA GLN A 547 14.89 7.84 -3.26
C GLN A 547 15.04 6.47 -2.61
N VAL A 548 14.03 6.01 -1.87
CA VAL A 548 14.13 4.81 -1.02
C VAL A 548 12.96 3.87 -1.28
N GLN A 549 13.18 2.56 -1.26
CA GLN A 549 12.09 1.60 -1.39
C GLN A 549 11.18 1.61 -0.16
N SER A 550 9.90 1.27 -0.36
CA SER A 550 9.01 0.94 0.75
C SER A 550 9.36 -0.42 1.36
N ASN A 551 9.38 -0.51 2.69
CA ASN A 551 9.40 -1.79 3.40
C ASN A 551 8.01 -2.22 3.91
N SER A 552 6.96 -1.42 3.64
CA SER A 552 5.58 -1.77 3.99
C SER A 552 5.05 -2.95 3.17
N ARG A 553 4.31 -3.86 3.81
CA ARG A 553 3.62 -5.01 3.16
C ARG A 553 2.37 -4.61 2.37
N THR A 554 1.80 -3.43 2.61
CA THR A 554 0.55 -2.97 1.99
C THR A 554 0.78 -1.97 0.86
N GLY A 555 1.98 -1.36 0.79
CA GLY A 555 2.33 -0.40 -0.25
C GLY A 555 3.31 0.64 0.27
N PHE A 556 2.80 1.71 0.88
CA PHE A 556 3.61 2.85 1.34
C PHE A 556 3.71 2.99 2.87
N ARG A 557 2.65 2.64 3.60
CA ARG A 557 2.53 2.83 5.06
C ARG A 557 2.21 1.52 5.76
N GLU A 558 2.57 1.37 7.03
CA GLU A 558 2.22 0.21 7.85
C GLU A 558 2.10 0.60 9.33
N GLN A 559 1.48 -0.24 10.16
CA GLN A 559 1.36 0.05 11.58
C GLN A 559 2.70 -0.18 12.29
N SER A 560 3.19 0.84 12.99
CA SER A 560 4.52 0.81 13.62
C SER A 560 4.62 -0.21 14.75
N PRO A 561 5.82 -0.75 15.04
CA PRO A 561 6.05 -1.61 16.21
C PRO A 561 5.55 -0.95 17.50
N GLY A 562 4.76 -1.69 18.29
CA GLY A 562 4.03 -1.13 19.44
C GLY A 562 2.65 -0.54 19.12
N GLY A 563 2.22 -0.55 17.85
CA GLY A 563 0.83 -0.32 17.42
C GLY A 563 0.36 1.13 17.32
N LYS A 564 1.19 2.12 17.66
CA LYS A 564 0.72 3.49 17.98
C LYS A 564 0.38 4.38 16.79
N ALA A 565 0.89 4.09 15.59
CA ALA A 565 0.62 4.91 14.41
C ALA A 565 0.74 4.10 13.11
N VAL A 566 0.04 4.55 12.06
CA VAL A 566 0.26 4.07 10.68
C VAL A 566 1.22 5.02 9.98
N GLU A 567 2.43 4.56 9.70
CA GLU A 567 3.56 5.40 9.26
C GLU A 567 4.12 4.92 7.92
N THR A 568 4.73 5.83 7.16
CA THR A 568 5.60 5.46 6.03
C THR A 568 6.72 4.55 6.53
N VAL A 569 6.96 3.40 5.89
CA VAL A 569 8.07 2.49 6.29
C VAL A 569 9.07 2.35 5.16
N VAL A 570 10.35 2.64 5.45
CA VAL A 570 11.44 2.69 4.45
C VAL A 570 12.34 1.45 4.50
N GLY A 571 12.84 1.02 3.34
CA GLY A 571 13.72 -0.15 3.20
C GLY A 571 15.20 0.22 3.07
N ALA A 572 16.07 -0.38 3.88
CA ALA A 572 17.50 -0.13 3.89
C ALA A 572 18.29 -0.82 2.74
N GLY A 573 17.68 -1.78 2.04
CA GLY A 573 18.35 -2.57 1.00
C GLY A 573 18.30 -1.99 -0.42
N LEU A 574 17.41 -1.03 -0.69
CA LEU A 574 17.30 -0.36 -1.98
C LEU A 574 17.09 1.15 -1.81
N HIS A 575 18.14 1.93 -2.07
CA HIS A 575 18.05 3.39 -2.07
C HIS A 575 19.05 4.05 -3.02
N TYR A 576 18.64 5.17 -3.62
CA TYR A 576 19.49 6.04 -4.42
C TYR A 576 19.72 7.37 -3.72
N SER A 577 21.00 7.65 -3.44
CA SER A 577 21.47 8.79 -2.66
C SER A 577 22.30 9.72 -3.55
N VAL A 578 21.89 10.99 -3.67
CA VAL A 578 22.58 11.98 -4.52
C VAL A 578 23.64 12.71 -3.69
N ALA A 579 24.90 12.64 -4.12
CA ALA A 579 26.03 13.29 -3.44
C ALA A 579 25.81 14.80 -3.24
N ARG A 580 25.52 15.18 -1.99
CA ARG A 580 25.32 16.54 -1.45
C ARG A 580 25.64 16.52 0.04
N THR A 581 26.09 17.64 0.62
CA THR A 581 26.47 17.77 2.03
C THR A 581 25.39 17.24 2.98
N ARG A 582 24.13 17.69 2.83
CA ARG A 582 22.98 17.16 3.60
C ARG A 582 22.69 15.66 3.44
N VAL A 583 23.06 15.05 2.31
CA VAL A 583 22.87 13.60 2.11
C VAL A 583 24.00 12.82 2.78
N VAL A 584 25.22 13.38 2.79
CA VAL A 584 26.33 12.86 3.60
C VAL A 584 25.98 12.92 5.09
N GLU A 585 25.57 14.08 5.60
CA GLU A 585 25.14 14.30 7.00
C GLU A 585 24.06 13.28 7.44
N PHE A 586 23.05 13.04 6.61
CA PHE A 586 22.00 12.04 6.88
C PHE A 586 22.58 10.63 7.03
N TRP A 587 23.44 10.19 6.10
CA TRP A 587 24.02 8.86 6.14
C TRP A 587 25.09 8.68 7.22
N GLU A 588 25.75 9.76 7.65
CA GLU A 588 26.59 9.76 8.84
C GLU A 588 25.76 9.55 10.11
N GLY A 589 24.59 10.21 10.22
CA GLY A 589 23.63 9.97 11.30
C GLY A 589 23.10 8.52 11.34
N VAL A 590 22.77 7.94 10.18
CA VAL A 590 22.37 6.51 10.08
C VAL A 590 23.52 5.60 10.49
N ALA A 591 24.74 5.86 9.98
CA ALA A 591 25.93 5.07 10.32
C ALA A 591 26.24 5.11 11.82
N GLU A 592 26.06 6.27 12.47
CA GLU A 592 26.24 6.43 13.90
C GLU A 592 25.16 5.67 14.69
N ALA A 593 23.88 5.84 14.35
CA ALA A 593 22.77 5.18 15.02
C ALA A 593 22.90 3.65 14.97
N VAL A 594 23.18 3.09 13.78
CA VAL A 594 23.39 1.65 13.58
C VAL A 594 24.70 1.19 14.25
N GLY A 595 25.74 2.04 14.28
CA GLY A 595 27.02 1.77 14.92
C GLY A 595 26.97 1.72 16.45
N ARG A 596 26.00 2.39 17.08
CA ARG A 596 25.71 2.26 18.53
C ARG A 596 25.01 0.93 18.87
N GLY A 597 24.36 0.29 17.90
CA GLY A 597 23.58 -0.93 18.07
C GLY A 597 22.20 -0.72 18.70
N GLY A 598 21.42 -1.80 18.80
CA GLY A 598 20.07 -1.80 19.41
C GLY A 598 18.92 -1.28 18.53
N VAL A 599 19.21 -0.82 17.31
CA VAL A 599 18.24 -0.29 16.34
C VAL A 599 18.55 -0.89 14.96
N SER A 600 17.55 -1.20 14.13
CA SER A 600 17.80 -1.65 12.75
C SER A 600 18.21 -0.49 11.84
N ASP A 601 18.74 -0.80 10.66
CA ASP A 601 19.05 0.21 9.65
C ASP A 601 17.77 0.85 9.06
N ALA A 602 16.72 0.07 8.83
CA ALA A 602 15.40 0.57 8.44
C ALA A 602 14.82 1.54 9.48
N ASP A 603 14.88 1.19 10.78
CA ASP A 603 14.39 2.05 11.87
C ASP A 603 15.24 3.32 12.02
N ALA A 604 16.56 3.21 11.89
CA ALA A 604 17.46 4.36 11.96
C ALA A 604 17.25 5.35 10.79
N MET A 605 17.03 4.83 9.58
CA MET A 605 16.63 5.63 8.42
C MET A 605 15.25 6.27 8.63
N HIS A 606 14.27 5.51 9.12
CA HIS A 606 12.92 5.99 9.41
C HIS A 606 12.93 7.15 10.40
N GLU A 607 13.54 6.96 11.56
CA GLU A 607 13.66 7.98 12.62
C GLU A 607 14.30 9.29 12.10
N LEU A 608 15.38 9.22 11.31
CA LEU A 608 16.04 10.42 10.79
C LEU A 608 15.23 11.13 9.69
N LEU A 609 14.53 10.37 8.84
CA LEU A 609 13.61 10.94 7.83
C LEU A 609 12.37 11.55 8.48
N VAL A 610 11.80 10.90 9.50
CA VAL A 610 10.67 11.39 10.30
C VAL A 610 11.02 12.67 11.07
N ARG A 611 12.24 12.72 11.66
CA ARG A 611 12.75 13.92 12.35
C ARG A 611 13.10 15.07 11.41
N GLY A 612 13.18 14.83 10.10
CA GLY A 612 13.47 15.84 9.07
C GLY A 612 14.85 16.49 9.22
N ARG A 613 15.81 15.79 9.83
CA ARG A 613 17.15 16.33 10.15
C ARG A 613 18.24 15.42 9.57
N PRO A 614 19.00 15.87 8.57
CA PRO A 614 18.84 17.12 7.80
C PRO A 614 17.62 17.11 6.85
N PRO A 615 17.15 18.28 6.38
CA PRO A 615 15.99 18.39 5.51
C PRO A 615 16.30 17.94 4.07
N LEU A 616 15.92 16.69 3.75
CA LEU A 616 16.03 16.08 2.42
C LEU A 616 14.74 16.25 1.61
N ARG A 617 14.84 16.46 0.29
CA ARG A 617 13.73 16.20 -0.65
C ARG A 617 13.81 14.72 -1.02
N TRP A 618 12.91 13.92 -0.49
CA TRP A 618 12.93 12.48 -0.69
C TRP A 618 11.56 11.94 -1.11
N ARG A 619 11.56 10.74 -1.71
CA ARG A 619 10.33 9.98 -2.00
C ARG A 619 10.52 8.50 -1.76
N ILE A 620 9.41 7.83 -1.52
CA ILE A 620 9.29 6.38 -1.62
C ILE A 620 9.28 6.01 -3.12
N LEU A 621 9.92 4.91 -3.49
CA LEU A 621 9.80 4.30 -4.82
C LEU A 621 8.42 3.64 -4.98
N GLU A 622 7.81 3.80 -6.15
CA GLU A 622 6.49 3.24 -6.47
C GLU A 622 6.45 1.70 -6.24
N PRO A 623 5.69 1.20 -5.25
CA PRO A 623 5.78 -0.20 -4.80
C PRO A 623 5.34 -1.25 -5.83
N THR A 624 4.57 -0.90 -6.86
CA THR A 624 4.25 -1.78 -7.99
C THR A 624 5.41 -1.93 -8.97
N LEU A 625 6.27 -0.91 -9.06
CA LEU A 625 7.45 -0.89 -9.93
C LEU A 625 8.74 -1.31 -9.21
N PHE A 626 8.78 -1.14 -7.89
CA PHE A 626 9.87 -1.54 -7.00
C PHE A 626 9.35 -2.34 -5.79
N PRO A 627 8.63 -3.46 -6.00
CA PRO A 627 8.10 -4.28 -4.91
C PRO A 627 9.20 -4.85 -4.02
N ASN A 628 8.90 -4.88 -2.72
CA ASN A 628 9.58 -5.73 -1.74
C ASN A 628 9.00 -7.16 -1.81
N GLY A 629 9.61 -8.11 -1.11
CA GLY A 629 9.27 -9.51 -1.27
C GLY A 629 7.85 -9.86 -0.84
N ALA A 630 7.31 -9.21 0.19
CA ALA A 630 5.92 -9.38 0.60
C ALA A 630 4.95 -8.91 -0.50
N LEU A 631 5.23 -7.75 -1.11
CA LEU A 631 4.40 -7.20 -2.19
C LEU A 631 4.40 -8.05 -3.47
N PHE A 632 5.50 -8.75 -3.77
CA PHE A 632 5.61 -9.59 -4.98
C PHE A 632 5.21 -11.05 -4.74
N PHE A 633 5.65 -11.67 -3.65
CA PHE A 633 5.47 -13.10 -3.41
C PHE A 633 4.24 -13.43 -2.56
N GLU A 634 3.80 -12.54 -1.68
CA GLU A 634 2.71 -12.83 -0.73
C GLU A 634 1.38 -12.18 -1.13
N SER A 635 1.38 -10.87 -1.41
CA SER A 635 0.17 -10.15 -1.88
C SER A 635 0.05 -10.09 -3.40
N THR A 636 1.09 -10.47 -4.15
CA THR A 636 1.10 -10.56 -5.64
C THR A 636 0.69 -9.25 -6.35
N LEU A 637 0.94 -8.10 -5.72
CA LEU A 637 0.40 -6.79 -6.11
C LEU A 637 0.79 -6.34 -7.53
N PRO A 638 2.06 -6.44 -7.98
CA PRO A 638 2.40 -6.14 -9.38
C PRO A 638 1.70 -7.09 -10.36
N GLN A 639 1.58 -8.37 -10.02
CA GLN A 639 1.00 -9.40 -10.90
C GLN A 639 -0.51 -9.23 -11.08
N SER A 640 -1.27 -8.95 -10.01
CA SER A 640 -2.71 -8.71 -10.09
C SER A 640 -3.05 -7.45 -10.90
N LEU A 641 -2.19 -6.44 -10.86
CA LEU A 641 -2.27 -5.22 -11.67
C LEU A 641 -1.63 -5.35 -13.08
N GLN A 642 -1.05 -6.51 -13.41
CA GLN A 642 -0.30 -6.78 -14.65
C GLN A 642 0.89 -5.81 -14.91
N ILE A 643 1.43 -5.20 -13.84
CA ILE A 643 2.55 -4.27 -13.88
C ILE A 643 3.87 -5.06 -13.85
N ALA A 644 4.64 -4.98 -14.93
CA ALA A 644 5.98 -5.56 -15.00
C ALA A 644 7.02 -4.68 -14.25
N PRO A 645 7.62 -5.12 -13.13
CA PRO A 645 8.49 -4.28 -12.30
C PRO A 645 9.76 -3.74 -13.02
N ILE A 646 10.37 -2.73 -12.42
CA ILE A 646 11.71 -2.23 -12.76
C ILE A 646 12.76 -3.08 -12.04
N ALA A 647 12.53 -3.33 -10.75
CA ALA A 647 13.33 -4.20 -9.90
C ALA A 647 12.42 -4.89 -8.87
N LEU A 648 12.81 -6.09 -8.45
CA LEU A 648 12.21 -6.81 -7.33
C LEU A 648 13.26 -6.95 -6.22
N HIS A 649 12.92 -6.64 -4.98
CA HIS A 649 13.75 -6.95 -3.82
C HIS A 649 13.17 -8.18 -3.12
N ASN A 650 13.95 -9.26 -3.00
CA ASN A 650 13.51 -10.55 -2.46
C ASN A 650 13.70 -10.66 -0.93
N ASN A 651 13.57 -9.54 -0.22
CA ASN A 651 13.54 -9.50 1.23
C ASN A 651 12.26 -10.15 1.79
N TRP A 652 12.13 -10.19 3.12
CA TRP A 652 11.06 -10.93 3.81
C TRP A 652 11.02 -12.43 3.48
N ALA A 653 12.16 -13.03 3.14
CA ALA A 653 12.37 -14.47 3.15
C ALA A 653 13.17 -14.86 4.41
N ASP A 654 12.66 -15.79 5.21
CA ASP A 654 13.19 -16.09 6.55
C ASP A 654 14.60 -16.70 6.54
N ASN A 655 14.95 -17.42 5.47
CA ASN A 655 16.26 -18.03 5.28
C ASN A 655 16.70 -18.02 3.81
N ARG A 656 17.97 -18.38 3.61
CA ARG A 656 18.65 -18.38 2.31
C ARG A 656 18.06 -19.42 1.34
N ALA A 657 17.53 -20.54 1.84
CA ALA A 657 16.88 -21.55 1.01
C ALA A 657 15.56 -21.02 0.44
N SER A 658 14.70 -20.41 1.27
CA SER A 658 13.48 -19.70 0.86
C SER A 658 13.76 -18.57 -0.12
N ALA A 659 14.84 -17.79 0.10
CA ALA A 659 15.23 -16.72 -0.82
C ALA A 659 15.57 -17.26 -2.24
N ILE A 660 16.37 -18.33 -2.34
CA ILE A 660 16.68 -18.96 -3.64
C ILE A 660 15.44 -19.64 -4.24
N TYR A 661 14.60 -20.25 -3.40
CA TYR A 661 13.34 -20.86 -3.82
C TYR A 661 12.39 -19.85 -4.49
N ARG A 662 12.10 -18.72 -3.83
CA ARG A 662 11.28 -17.63 -4.37
C ARG A 662 11.77 -17.18 -5.75
N LEU A 663 13.08 -17.01 -5.91
CA LEU A 663 13.67 -16.61 -7.19
C LEU A 663 13.53 -17.70 -8.27
N ARG A 664 13.65 -18.99 -7.92
CA ARG A 664 13.36 -20.08 -8.87
C ARG A 664 11.87 -20.13 -9.24
N GLU A 665 10.97 -19.97 -8.27
CA GLU A 665 9.51 -19.99 -8.47
C GLU A 665 9.06 -18.85 -9.40
N ALA A 666 9.69 -17.68 -9.29
CA ALA A 666 9.46 -16.55 -10.21
C ALA A 666 10.16 -16.67 -11.58
N ASN A 667 10.95 -17.72 -11.85
CA ASN A 667 11.88 -17.81 -12.99
C ASN A 667 12.91 -16.65 -13.05
N LEU A 668 13.34 -16.17 -11.88
CA LEU A 668 14.31 -15.08 -11.65
C LEU A 668 15.60 -15.58 -10.97
N TRP A 669 15.92 -16.87 -11.11
CA TRP A 669 17.16 -17.47 -10.64
C TRP A 669 17.98 -18.04 -11.81
N ALA A 670 19.17 -17.49 -12.01
CA ALA A 670 20.13 -17.83 -13.05
C ALA A 670 21.36 -18.61 -12.53
N GLY A 671 21.36 -19.00 -11.25
CA GLY A 671 22.44 -19.77 -10.62
C GLY A 671 22.39 -21.28 -10.88
N ASP A 672 21.34 -21.78 -11.52
CA ASP A 672 21.16 -23.22 -11.76
C ASP A 672 21.90 -23.72 -13.01
N PRO A 673 22.52 -24.92 -12.97
CA PRO A 673 23.24 -25.48 -14.10
C PRO A 673 22.26 -25.89 -15.23
N PRO A 674 22.72 -25.98 -16.50
CA PRO A 674 21.88 -26.38 -17.63
C PRO A 674 21.18 -27.74 -17.48
N GLU A 675 21.70 -28.62 -16.63
CA GLU A 675 21.17 -29.93 -16.28
C GLU A 675 19.97 -29.84 -15.32
N TYR A 676 19.84 -28.77 -14.54
CA TYR A 676 18.76 -28.57 -13.58
C TYR A 676 17.40 -28.59 -14.30
N SER A 677 17.23 -27.71 -15.29
CA SER A 677 16.00 -27.53 -16.09
C SER A 677 15.71 -28.66 -17.09
N ARG A 678 16.60 -29.66 -17.20
CA ARG A 678 16.44 -30.80 -18.11
C ARG A 678 15.87 -32.00 -17.36
N PRO A 679 14.71 -32.57 -17.74
CA PRO A 679 14.18 -33.80 -17.13
C PRO A 679 15.23 -34.93 -17.10
N GLY A 680 15.90 -35.16 -18.23
CA GLY A 680 16.87 -36.26 -18.37
C GLY A 680 16.21 -37.62 -18.14
N GLY A 681 16.91 -38.52 -17.46
CA GLY A 681 16.36 -39.82 -17.04
C GLY A 681 15.48 -39.77 -15.78
N ARG A 682 15.27 -38.60 -15.18
CA ARG A 682 14.44 -38.47 -13.96
C ARG A 682 12.96 -38.67 -14.30
N LYS A 683 12.23 -39.30 -13.39
CA LYS A 683 10.76 -39.36 -13.39
C LYS A 683 10.23 -38.40 -12.33
N PHE A 684 9.11 -37.74 -12.63
CA PHE A 684 8.53 -36.68 -11.82
C PHE A 684 7.08 -36.98 -11.45
N LEU A 685 6.56 -36.32 -10.42
CA LEU A 685 5.12 -36.13 -10.24
C LEU A 685 4.81 -34.72 -9.74
N THR A 686 3.59 -34.26 -10.01
CA THR A 686 3.01 -33.00 -9.52
C THR A 686 1.51 -33.18 -9.29
N PHE A 687 0.85 -32.20 -8.68
CA PHE A 687 -0.59 -32.21 -8.46
C PHE A 687 -1.17 -30.80 -8.38
N TRP A 688 -2.49 -30.70 -8.50
CA TRP A 688 -3.26 -29.57 -7.97
C TRP A 688 -4.55 -30.08 -7.30
N ASP A 689 -5.05 -29.31 -6.35
CA ASP A 689 -6.33 -29.54 -5.67
C ASP A 689 -7.35 -28.48 -6.15
N PRO A 690 -8.67 -28.77 -6.12
CA PRO A 690 -9.69 -27.76 -6.44
C PRO A 690 -9.77 -26.66 -5.38
N LEU A 691 -10.33 -25.50 -5.73
CA LEU A 691 -10.45 -24.36 -4.81
C LEU A 691 -11.36 -24.68 -3.62
N GLU A 692 -12.38 -25.50 -3.82
CA GLU A 692 -13.30 -26.02 -2.81
C GLU A 692 -12.60 -26.92 -1.77
N ASP A 693 -11.47 -27.55 -2.13
CA ASP A 693 -10.63 -28.32 -1.20
C ASP A 693 -9.42 -27.51 -0.70
N ASN A 694 -9.20 -26.25 -1.13
CA ASN A 694 -7.91 -25.56 -0.93
C ASN A 694 -7.59 -25.11 0.51
N GLY A 695 -8.40 -25.48 1.51
CA GLY A 695 -8.12 -25.15 2.91
C GLY A 695 -6.73 -25.64 3.36
N LEU A 696 -6.02 -24.87 4.19
CA LEU A 696 -4.62 -25.12 4.57
C LEU A 696 -4.33 -26.57 5.03
N ASN A 697 -5.24 -27.18 5.77
CA ASN A 697 -5.09 -28.56 6.25
C ASN A 697 -5.18 -29.60 5.13
N ASN A 698 -6.00 -29.32 4.11
CA ASN A 698 -6.11 -30.13 2.91
C ASN A 698 -4.87 -29.96 2.03
N GLN A 699 -4.42 -28.71 1.76
CA GLN A 699 -3.15 -28.44 1.05
C GLN A 699 -1.95 -29.17 1.71
N ARG A 700 -1.86 -29.11 3.04
CA ARG A 700 -0.82 -29.81 3.83
C ARG A 700 -0.91 -31.33 3.71
N MET A 701 -2.12 -31.89 3.75
CA MET A 701 -2.37 -33.33 3.62
C MET A 701 -2.15 -33.83 2.18
N ALA A 702 -2.51 -33.04 1.18
CA ALA A 702 -2.25 -33.30 -0.23
C ALA A 702 -0.74 -33.34 -0.51
N LEU A 703 0.03 -32.37 0.02
CA LEU A 703 1.50 -32.39 -0.02
C LEU A 703 2.08 -33.64 0.67
N ARG A 704 1.60 -33.99 1.87
CA ARG A 704 2.02 -35.21 2.60
C ARG A 704 1.81 -36.47 1.74
N ASN A 705 0.66 -36.58 1.08
CA ASN A 705 0.35 -37.71 0.19
C ASN A 705 1.21 -37.71 -1.08
N ALA A 706 1.48 -36.53 -1.66
CA ALA A 706 2.36 -36.39 -2.83
C ALA A 706 3.82 -36.75 -2.51
N LEU A 707 4.33 -36.39 -1.32
CA LEU A 707 5.63 -36.81 -0.82
C LEU A 707 5.69 -38.34 -0.60
N ALA A 708 4.59 -38.95 -0.15
CA ALA A 708 4.50 -40.41 -0.03
C ALA A 708 4.49 -41.11 -1.40
N PHE A 709 3.71 -40.61 -2.37
CA PHE A 709 3.71 -41.11 -3.75
C PHE A 709 5.09 -40.94 -4.42
N ALA A 710 5.75 -39.80 -4.20
CA ALA A 710 7.09 -39.52 -4.73
C ALA A 710 8.09 -40.58 -4.25
N ARG A 711 8.02 -40.94 -2.96
CA ARG A 711 8.82 -42.02 -2.35
C ARG A 711 8.46 -43.41 -2.87
N LEU A 712 7.16 -43.75 -2.97
CA LEU A 712 6.70 -45.06 -3.45
C LEU A 712 7.06 -45.32 -4.91
N LEU A 713 6.91 -44.30 -5.76
CA LEU A 713 7.07 -44.41 -7.21
C LEU A 713 8.50 -44.07 -7.70
N ASN A 714 9.41 -43.74 -6.76
CA ASN A 714 10.76 -43.24 -7.03
C ASN A 714 10.75 -42.07 -8.03
N ARG A 715 9.97 -41.03 -7.70
CA ARG A 715 9.73 -39.84 -8.53
C ARG A 715 10.10 -38.56 -7.76
N THR A 716 10.67 -37.59 -8.47
CA THR A 716 10.85 -36.22 -7.98
C THR A 716 9.50 -35.52 -7.86
N LEU A 717 9.17 -34.97 -6.68
CA LEU A 717 8.00 -34.10 -6.51
C LEU A 717 8.30 -32.72 -7.10
N ILE A 718 7.41 -32.20 -7.94
CA ILE A 718 7.32 -30.80 -8.32
C ILE A 718 6.14 -30.21 -7.54
N LEU A 719 6.39 -29.19 -6.72
CA LEU A 719 5.39 -28.61 -5.80
C LEU A 719 4.10 -28.16 -6.54
N PRO A 720 2.95 -28.13 -5.84
CA PRO A 720 1.74 -27.51 -6.35
C PRO A 720 1.83 -25.97 -6.26
N VAL A 721 0.83 -25.27 -6.80
CA VAL A 721 0.53 -23.89 -6.39
C VAL A 721 -0.17 -23.93 -5.04
N PHE A 722 0.31 -23.16 -4.07
CA PHE A 722 -0.38 -22.96 -2.79
C PHE A 722 -1.28 -21.72 -2.85
N HIS A 723 -2.32 -21.68 -2.04
CA HIS A 723 -3.31 -20.60 -1.99
C HIS A 723 -3.40 -20.05 -0.56
N ARG A 724 -3.33 -18.72 -0.39
CA ARG A 724 -3.36 -18.08 0.94
C ARG A 724 -4.77 -17.94 1.52
N ASP A 725 -5.78 -17.84 0.66
CA ASP A 725 -7.18 -17.53 0.98
C ASP A 725 -8.08 -18.73 0.59
N HIS A 726 -9.03 -19.11 1.46
CA HIS A 726 -9.88 -20.29 1.27
C HIS A 726 -10.93 -20.08 0.17
N MET A 727 -11.13 -21.05 -0.72
CA MET A 727 -12.03 -20.98 -1.89
C MET A 727 -11.74 -19.84 -2.89
N VAL A 728 -10.59 -19.17 -2.77
CA VAL A 728 -10.19 -18.03 -3.60
C VAL A 728 -8.87 -18.33 -4.33
N ASP A 729 -8.84 -18.04 -5.64
CA ASP A 729 -7.63 -18.06 -6.46
C ASP A 729 -6.65 -16.97 -5.97
N SER A 730 -5.76 -17.39 -5.08
CA SER A 730 -4.89 -16.54 -4.26
C SER A 730 -3.46 -17.10 -4.21
N PRO A 731 -2.79 -17.25 -5.37
CA PRO A 731 -1.57 -18.04 -5.49
C PRO A 731 -0.40 -17.44 -4.69
N VAL A 732 0.28 -18.29 -3.92
CA VAL A 732 1.46 -17.97 -3.09
C VAL A 732 2.50 -19.10 -3.18
N PRO A 733 3.79 -18.81 -2.96
CA PRO A 733 4.83 -19.84 -2.89
C PRO A 733 4.71 -20.67 -1.60
N TYR A 734 5.32 -21.86 -1.59
CA TYR A 734 5.32 -22.79 -0.44
C TYR A 734 5.76 -22.13 0.88
N ASP A 735 6.75 -21.22 0.81
CA ASP A 735 7.33 -20.60 1.99
C ASP A 735 6.44 -19.52 2.63
N PHE A 736 5.29 -19.20 2.03
CA PHE A 736 4.24 -18.42 2.68
C PHE A 736 3.74 -19.11 3.96
N PHE A 737 3.59 -20.45 3.95
CA PHE A 737 3.09 -21.23 5.09
C PHE A 737 4.16 -22.03 5.83
N PHE A 738 5.24 -22.42 5.17
CA PHE A 738 6.12 -23.49 5.64
C PHE A 738 7.62 -23.13 5.51
N ASP A 739 8.50 -23.83 6.22
CA ASP A 739 9.95 -23.63 6.05
C ASP A 739 10.49 -24.46 4.87
N TYR A 740 11.05 -23.78 3.85
CA TYR A 740 11.65 -24.42 2.69
C TYR A 740 13.03 -25.02 2.96
N GLU A 741 13.77 -24.51 3.96
CA GLU A 741 15.05 -25.09 4.37
C GLU A 741 14.82 -26.46 5.02
N ALA A 742 13.85 -26.56 5.93
CA ALA A 742 13.40 -27.82 6.52
C ALA A 742 12.83 -28.79 5.47
N LEU A 743 12.10 -28.30 4.46
CA LEU A 743 11.65 -29.11 3.32
C LEU A 743 12.83 -29.72 2.55
N GLN A 744 13.87 -28.94 2.26
CA GLN A 744 15.04 -29.43 1.53
C GLN A 744 15.94 -30.35 2.37
N GLU A 745 16.04 -30.14 3.69
CA GLU A 745 16.76 -31.08 4.58
C GLU A 745 16.08 -32.46 4.60
N HIS A 746 14.75 -32.49 4.75
CA HIS A 746 14.01 -33.75 4.90
C HIS A 746 13.59 -34.39 3.57
N PHE A 747 13.42 -33.62 2.50
CA PHE A 747 13.05 -34.09 1.16
C PHE A 747 13.95 -33.49 0.07
N PRO A 748 15.28 -33.72 0.13
CA PRO A 748 16.22 -33.17 -0.82
C PRO A 748 15.90 -33.65 -2.24
N GLY A 749 15.63 -32.68 -3.12
CA GLY A 749 15.23 -32.94 -4.51
C GLY A 749 13.77 -32.64 -4.85
N VAL A 750 12.94 -32.19 -3.90
CA VAL A 750 11.66 -31.51 -4.23
C VAL A 750 11.94 -30.23 -5.03
N LEU A 751 11.16 -29.97 -6.07
CA LEU A 751 11.37 -28.84 -7.01
C LEU A 751 10.25 -27.77 -6.94
N PRO A 752 10.55 -26.50 -7.25
CA PRO A 752 9.57 -25.41 -7.41
C PRO A 752 8.55 -25.71 -8.52
N GLN A 753 7.34 -25.15 -8.44
CA GLN A 753 6.30 -25.37 -9.45
C GLN A 753 6.68 -24.80 -10.83
N SER A 754 7.45 -23.71 -10.88
CA SER A 754 7.99 -23.12 -12.11
C SER A 754 8.71 -24.14 -13.00
N PHE A 755 9.35 -25.15 -12.38
CA PHE A 755 9.99 -26.24 -13.08
C PHE A 755 9.04 -27.02 -14.00
N LEU A 756 7.76 -27.18 -13.65
CA LEU A 756 6.78 -27.89 -14.47
C LEU A 756 6.64 -27.22 -15.84
N ALA A 757 6.44 -25.90 -15.87
CA ALA A 757 6.29 -25.13 -17.10
C ALA A 757 7.60 -25.05 -17.90
N THR A 758 8.76 -24.94 -17.25
CA THR A 758 10.07 -24.90 -17.93
C THR A 758 10.45 -26.25 -18.55
N ALA A 759 10.27 -27.35 -17.80
CA ALA A 759 10.74 -28.67 -18.17
C ALA A 759 9.71 -29.47 -18.99
N PHE A 760 8.42 -29.15 -18.86
CA PHE A 760 7.31 -29.76 -19.57
C PHE A 760 6.33 -28.69 -20.10
N PRO A 761 6.70 -27.85 -21.10
CA PRO A 761 5.83 -26.77 -21.59
C PRO A 761 4.43 -27.19 -22.09
N GLU A 762 4.26 -28.49 -22.40
CA GLU A 762 3.04 -29.11 -22.90
C GLU A 762 2.29 -29.94 -21.83
N TRP A 763 2.59 -29.74 -20.53
CA TRP A 763 2.03 -30.53 -19.41
C TRP A 763 0.49 -30.50 -19.34
N GLU A 764 -0.13 -29.40 -19.78
CA GLU A 764 -1.59 -29.24 -19.87
C GLU A 764 -2.26 -30.21 -20.84
N LYS A 765 -1.50 -30.85 -21.75
CA LYS A 765 -2.00 -31.85 -22.70
C LYS A 765 -1.74 -33.30 -22.23
N LEU A 766 -0.97 -33.49 -21.17
CA LEU A 766 -0.64 -34.83 -20.64
C LEU A 766 -1.78 -35.42 -19.79
N PRO A 767 -1.89 -36.75 -19.64
CA PRO A 767 -2.99 -37.37 -18.91
C PRO A 767 -3.00 -37.00 -17.41
N VAL A 768 -4.18 -36.70 -16.88
CA VAL A 768 -4.40 -36.42 -15.45
C VAL A 768 -4.75 -37.72 -14.74
N GLN A 769 -4.10 -38.02 -13.62
CA GLN A 769 -4.41 -39.18 -12.80
C GLN A 769 -5.45 -38.77 -11.76
N TYR A 770 -6.66 -39.30 -11.86
CA TYR A 770 -7.74 -39.04 -10.90
C TYR A 770 -7.97 -40.30 -10.06
N ILE A 771 -7.63 -40.23 -8.78
CA ILE A 771 -7.98 -41.29 -7.83
C ILE A 771 -9.39 -40.97 -7.32
N ASN A 772 -10.37 -41.74 -7.78
CA ASN A 772 -11.73 -41.66 -7.31
C ASN A 772 -11.84 -42.35 -5.94
N ASN A 773 -12.08 -41.53 -4.93
CA ASN A 773 -12.37 -41.91 -3.56
C ASN A 773 -13.75 -41.41 -3.09
N GLY A 774 -14.59 -40.92 -4.02
CA GLY A 774 -15.96 -40.48 -3.78
C GLY A 774 -16.46 -39.34 -4.67
N PRO A 775 -17.78 -39.16 -4.79
CA PRO A 775 -18.39 -37.90 -5.25
C PRO A 775 -18.01 -36.70 -4.37
N PRO A 776 -18.03 -35.47 -4.92
CA PRO A 776 -18.37 -35.14 -6.30
C PRO A 776 -17.25 -35.49 -7.29
N SER A 777 -17.63 -36.08 -8.42
CA SER A 777 -16.71 -36.28 -9.55
C SER A 777 -16.62 -34.98 -10.36
N PRO A 778 -15.43 -34.54 -10.80
CA PRO A 778 -15.21 -33.23 -11.47
C PRO A 778 -15.68 -33.24 -12.95
N VAL A 779 -16.88 -33.74 -13.20
CA VAL A 779 -17.46 -33.87 -14.54
C VAL A 779 -17.88 -32.51 -15.07
N GLY A 780 -17.14 -32.00 -16.05
CA GLY A 780 -17.32 -30.68 -16.64
C GLY A 780 -16.04 -29.85 -16.70
N GLU A 781 -15.03 -30.26 -15.92
CA GLU A 781 -13.70 -29.68 -15.94
C GLU A 781 -13.04 -29.70 -17.33
N ALA A 782 -12.30 -28.65 -17.67
CA ALA A 782 -11.63 -28.53 -18.97
C ALA A 782 -10.57 -29.63 -19.21
N TRP A 783 -10.03 -30.19 -18.12
CA TRP A 783 -9.09 -31.30 -18.15
C TRP A 783 -9.75 -32.69 -18.05
N TRP A 784 -11.06 -32.78 -17.78
CA TRP A 784 -11.75 -34.08 -17.65
C TRP A 784 -11.58 -35.02 -18.86
N PRO A 785 -11.58 -34.55 -20.14
CA PRO A 785 -11.36 -35.41 -21.30
C PRO A 785 -9.98 -36.08 -21.39
N ARG A 786 -9.01 -35.69 -20.55
CA ARG A 786 -7.66 -36.29 -20.44
C ARG A 786 -7.45 -37.01 -19.10
N ALA A 787 -8.51 -37.28 -18.34
CA ALA A 787 -8.43 -38.03 -17.08
C ALA A 787 -8.21 -39.55 -17.31
N LYS A 788 -7.40 -40.15 -16.45
CA LYS A 788 -7.30 -41.60 -16.19
C LYS A 788 -7.84 -41.82 -14.78
N GLU A 789 -8.94 -42.57 -14.66
CA GLU A 789 -9.63 -42.81 -13.39
C GLU A 789 -9.14 -44.09 -12.70
N TYR A 790 -8.95 -44.03 -11.38
CA TYR A 790 -8.48 -45.12 -10.53
C TYR A 790 -9.37 -45.22 -9.27
N GLN A 791 -10.07 -46.34 -9.09
CA GLN A 791 -10.99 -46.54 -7.96
C GLN A 791 -10.28 -47.20 -6.77
N SER A 792 -10.22 -46.54 -5.61
CA SER A 792 -9.71 -47.17 -4.38
C SER A 792 -10.70 -48.20 -3.81
N LYS A 793 -10.18 -49.33 -3.32
CA LYS A 793 -10.92 -50.27 -2.44
C LYS A 793 -11.40 -49.60 -1.15
N TYR A 794 -10.65 -48.63 -0.64
CA TYR A 794 -10.86 -47.96 0.65
C TYR A 794 -11.24 -46.48 0.46
N TYR A 795 -12.51 -46.25 0.13
CA TYR A 795 -13.13 -44.94 -0.13
C TYR A 795 -12.62 -43.81 0.79
N HIS A 796 -12.80 -43.92 2.11
CA HIS A 796 -12.51 -42.81 3.03
C HIS A 796 -11.07 -42.78 3.57
N LEU A 797 -10.25 -43.80 3.29
CA LEU A 797 -8.87 -43.94 3.79
C LEU A 797 -7.81 -43.72 2.70
N GLY A 798 -8.21 -43.44 1.45
CA GLY A 798 -7.29 -43.35 0.32
C GLY A 798 -6.86 -44.71 -0.22
N ALA A 799 -5.92 -44.73 -1.16
CA ALA A 799 -5.42 -45.98 -1.75
C ALA A 799 -4.36 -46.66 -0.86
N SER A 800 -4.32 -47.99 -0.91
CA SER A 800 -3.25 -48.80 -0.29
C SER A 800 -1.96 -48.73 -1.10
N GLN A 801 -0.83 -49.06 -0.46
CA GLN A 801 0.47 -49.14 -1.11
C GLN A 801 0.48 -50.14 -2.29
N GLU A 802 -0.21 -51.28 -2.16
CA GLU A 802 -0.41 -52.26 -3.24
C GLU A 802 -1.08 -51.63 -4.47
N GLU A 803 -2.19 -50.91 -4.27
CA GLU A 803 -2.94 -50.27 -5.36
C GLU A 803 -2.09 -49.24 -6.11
N ILE A 804 -1.39 -48.37 -5.38
CA ILE A 804 -0.54 -47.31 -5.95
C ILE A 804 0.62 -47.90 -6.77
N LEU A 805 1.26 -48.95 -6.27
CA LEU A 805 2.32 -49.66 -7.00
C LEU A 805 1.77 -50.43 -8.20
N GLY A 806 0.57 -51.01 -8.10
CA GLY A 806 -0.12 -51.67 -9.20
C GLY A 806 -0.54 -50.71 -10.34
N TRP A 807 -1.00 -49.51 -10.00
CA TRP A 807 -1.44 -48.50 -10.97
C TRP A 807 -0.27 -47.73 -11.60
N PHE A 808 0.75 -47.38 -10.81
CA PHE A 808 1.79 -46.41 -11.22
C PHE A 808 3.23 -46.92 -11.11
N GLY A 809 3.51 -48.02 -10.41
CA GLY A 809 4.87 -48.53 -10.21
C GLY A 809 5.56 -48.94 -11.52
N GLY A 810 4.81 -49.54 -12.45
CA GLY A 810 5.28 -49.85 -13.80
C GLY A 810 5.24 -48.67 -14.79
N ASN A 811 4.76 -47.49 -14.38
CA ASN A 811 4.54 -46.38 -15.30
C ASN A 811 5.85 -45.69 -15.71
N ASN A 812 6.02 -45.49 -17.02
CA ASN A 812 7.20 -44.86 -17.64
C ASN A 812 6.95 -43.44 -18.18
N ASP A 813 5.76 -42.86 -17.96
CA ASP A 813 5.48 -41.45 -18.27
C ASP A 813 6.43 -40.56 -17.45
N GLN A 814 7.11 -39.61 -18.11
CA GLN A 814 8.20 -38.85 -17.49
C GLN A 814 7.72 -37.95 -16.34
N VAL A 815 6.49 -37.43 -16.43
CA VAL A 815 5.78 -36.77 -15.32
C VAL A 815 4.40 -37.40 -15.14
N LEU A 816 4.01 -37.66 -13.89
CA LEU A 816 2.62 -37.98 -13.52
C LEU A 816 1.97 -36.74 -12.90
N ILE A 817 0.75 -36.45 -13.30
CA ILE A 817 0.03 -35.23 -12.90
C ILE A 817 -1.25 -35.69 -12.22
N PHE A 818 -1.40 -35.46 -10.93
CA PHE A 818 -2.56 -35.89 -10.14
C PHE A 818 -3.56 -34.75 -9.95
N TYR A 819 -4.86 -35.07 -10.00
CA TYR A 819 -5.91 -34.16 -9.54
C TYR A 819 -6.41 -34.60 -8.16
N ASN A 820 -6.42 -33.65 -7.23
CA ASN A 820 -6.89 -33.79 -5.85
C ASN A 820 -6.12 -34.88 -5.06
N MET A 821 -5.12 -34.48 -4.29
CA MET A 821 -4.27 -35.36 -3.48
C MET A 821 -4.73 -35.48 -2.01
N VAL A 822 -5.78 -34.74 -1.63
CA VAL A 822 -6.45 -34.78 -0.32
C VAL A 822 -6.93 -36.23 -0.03
N ARG A 823 -6.54 -36.83 1.12
CA ARG A 823 -6.93 -38.21 1.52
C ARG A 823 -6.76 -39.29 0.42
N ARG A 824 -5.73 -39.21 -0.45
CA ARG A 824 -5.49 -40.19 -1.53
C ARG A 824 -4.51 -41.32 -1.19
N PHE A 825 -3.79 -41.24 -0.07
CA PHE A 825 -2.96 -42.33 0.47
C PHE A 825 -3.42 -42.71 1.88
N GLY A 826 -3.45 -44.00 2.19
CA GLY A 826 -3.70 -44.48 3.55
C GLY A 826 -2.43 -44.56 4.39
N LYS A 827 -1.54 -45.50 4.09
CA LYS A 827 -0.26 -45.71 4.79
C LYS A 827 0.71 -46.59 4.01
N PHE A 828 1.99 -46.50 4.35
CA PHE A 828 2.98 -47.53 4.04
C PHE A 828 2.62 -48.83 4.79
N ASP A 829 2.80 -49.98 4.16
CA ASP A 829 2.43 -51.28 4.75
C ASP A 829 3.33 -51.66 5.94
N ASP A 830 4.61 -51.24 5.89
CA ASP A 830 5.54 -51.38 7.01
C ASP A 830 5.37 -50.23 8.02
N ALA A 831 5.15 -50.60 9.29
CA ALA A 831 4.97 -49.64 10.38
C ALA A 831 6.23 -48.80 10.63
N GLY A 832 7.43 -49.36 10.47
CA GLY A 832 8.69 -48.62 10.62
C GLY A 832 8.88 -47.57 9.53
N ALA A 833 8.54 -47.90 8.28
CA ALA A 833 8.51 -46.97 7.16
C ALA A 833 7.46 -45.86 7.34
N GLN A 834 6.25 -46.20 7.81
CA GLN A 834 5.20 -45.23 8.15
C GLN A 834 5.68 -44.25 9.23
N GLU A 835 6.20 -44.75 10.36
CA GLU A 835 6.69 -43.91 11.47
C GLU A 835 7.86 -43.02 11.03
N LYS A 836 8.82 -43.58 10.28
CA LYS A 836 9.94 -42.81 9.72
C LYS A 836 9.43 -41.71 8.78
N PHE A 837 8.43 -42.00 7.95
CA PHE A 837 7.82 -40.99 7.07
C PHE A 837 7.03 -39.94 7.85
N HIS A 838 6.33 -40.31 8.93
CA HIS A 838 5.62 -39.38 9.81
C HIS A 838 6.56 -38.35 10.43
N ARG A 839 7.71 -38.81 10.97
CA ARG A 839 8.76 -37.94 11.52
C ARG A 839 9.37 -37.05 10.43
N GLN A 840 9.69 -37.63 9.28
CA GLN A 840 10.25 -36.90 8.12
C GLN A 840 9.28 -35.81 7.60
N ALA A 841 7.98 -36.08 7.54
CA ALA A 841 6.95 -35.12 7.14
C ALA A 841 6.60 -34.08 8.21
N PHE A 842 6.74 -34.43 9.51
CA PHE A 842 6.54 -33.48 10.62
C PHE A 842 7.60 -32.38 10.60
N HIS A 843 8.87 -32.75 10.44
CA HIS A 843 9.96 -31.78 10.36
C HIS A 843 10.04 -31.13 8.97
N GLY A 844 9.85 -31.88 7.88
CA GLY A 844 9.94 -31.36 6.51
C GLY A 844 8.76 -30.50 6.04
N ILE A 845 7.64 -30.49 6.76
CA ILE A 845 6.51 -29.57 6.53
C ILE A 845 6.29 -28.70 7.78
N ALA A 846 7.40 -28.25 8.37
CA ALA A 846 7.41 -27.30 9.48
C ALA A 846 6.69 -25.98 9.09
N PRO A 847 5.95 -25.33 10.01
CA PRO A 847 5.43 -23.99 9.77
C PRO A 847 6.55 -22.98 9.53
N ASN A 848 6.28 -21.93 8.76
CA ASN A 848 7.22 -20.82 8.55
C ASN A 848 7.68 -20.23 9.92
N PRO A 849 8.97 -19.89 10.11
CA PRO A 849 9.50 -19.38 11.37
C PRO A 849 8.73 -18.20 11.98
N ILE A 850 8.23 -17.25 11.18
CA ILE A 850 7.50 -16.09 11.72
C ILE A 850 6.10 -16.44 12.24
N VAL A 851 5.49 -17.50 11.71
CA VAL A 851 4.23 -18.07 12.22
C VAL A 851 4.48 -18.72 13.58
N VAL A 852 5.62 -19.40 13.75
CA VAL A 852 6.04 -19.99 15.04
C VAL A 852 6.28 -18.90 16.09
N ASP A 853 7.08 -17.88 15.78
CA ASP A 853 7.37 -16.77 16.69
C ASP A 853 6.11 -15.94 17.04
N THR A 854 5.22 -15.66 16.08
CA THR A 854 3.95 -14.97 16.37
C THR A 854 3.08 -15.78 17.34
N LYS A 855 3.04 -17.10 17.20
CA LYS A 855 2.37 -18.00 18.16
C LYS A 855 3.00 -17.96 19.55
N ASP A 856 4.34 -17.93 19.66
CA ASP A 856 4.98 -17.86 20.98
C ASP A 856 4.72 -16.52 21.69
N GLN A 857 4.67 -15.41 20.94
CA GLN A 857 4.26 -14.10 21.47
C GLN A 857 2.82 -14.13 21.99
N ILE A 858 1.88 -14.73 21.24
CA ILE A 858 0.47 -14.87 21.63
C ILE A 858 0.30 -15.77 22.87
N VAL A 859 0.97 -16.93 22.92
CA VAL A 859 0.96 -17.83 24.09
C VAL A 859 1.50 -17.12 25.33
N ASN A 860 2.64 -16.44 25.21
CA ASN A 860 3.26 -15.73 26.33
C ASN A 860 2.38 -14.58 26.84
N ALA A 861 1.82 -13.77 25.95
CA ALA A 861 0.92 -12.67 26.33
C ALA A 861 -0.38 -13.17 26.99
N MET A 862 -0.92 -14.29 26.50
CA MET A 862 -2.09 -14.94 27.08
C MET A 862 -1.83 -15.47 28.49
N LEU A 863 -0.76 -16.23 28.68
CA LEU A 863 -0.37 -16.78 29.98
C LEU A 863 -0.06 -15.66 30.99
N GLN A 864 0.63 -14.60 30.54
CA GLN A 864 0.87 -13.40 31.36
C GLN A 864 -0.43 -12.69 31.78
N LYS A 865 -1.41 -12.54 30.87
CA LYS A 865 -2.71 -11.92 31.17
C LYS A 865 -3.59 -12.81 32.06
N ALA A 866 -3.48 -14.13 31.95
CA ALA A 866 -4.18 -15.09 32.80
C ALA A 866 -3.59 -15.20 34.21
N GLY A 867 -2.28 -14.95 34.37
CA GLY A 867 -1.55 -15.23 35.61
C GLY A 867 -1.28 -16.72 35.81
N THR A 868 -1.17 -17.51 34.75
CA THR A 868 -0.99 -18.97 34.78
C THR A 868 0.15 -19.43 33.88
N GLU A 869 0.70 -20.62 34.12
CA GLU A 869 1.67 -21.29 33.22
C GLU A 869 0.99 -22.25 32.23
N GLU A 870 -0.28 -22.57 32.45
CA GLU A 870 -1.06 -23.53 31.67
C GLU A 870 -2.39 -22.94 31.20
N PHE A 871 -2.95 -23.52 30.14
CA PHE A 871 -4.26 -23.17 29.56
C PHE A 871 -4.94 -24.40 28.95
N SER A 872 -6.24 -24.33 28.72
CA SER A 872 -6.99 -25.30 27.92
C SER A 872 -7.32 -24.71 26.55
N CYS A 873 -7.38 -25.52 25.48
CA CYS A 873 -7.94 -25.09 24.19
C CYS A 873 -9.21 -25.87 23.83
N LEU A 874 -10.23 -25.15 23.35
CA LEU A 874 -11.32 -25.67 22.54
C LEU A 874 -11.14 -25.22 21.08
N HIS A 875 -11.20 -26.14 20.12
CA HIS A 875 -11.47 -25.81 18.71
C HIS A 875 -12.96 -25.98 18.39
N LEU A 876 -13.63 -24.86 18.08
CA LEU A 876 -15.05 -24.75 17.82
C LEU A 876 -15.28 -24.32 16.36
N ARG A 877 -15.60 -25.30 15.50
CA ARG A 877 -15.92 -25.11 14.06
C ARG A 877 -17.42 -24.88 13.88
N ARG A 878 -17.84 -23.76 13.28
CA ARG A 878 -19.25 -23.42 13.02
C ARG A 878 -19.51 -22.65 11.71
N GLY A 879 -18.49 -22.16 11.03
CA GLY A 879 -18.59 -21.35 9.81
C GLY A 879 -18.77 -22.15 8.52
N ASP A 880 -18.73 -21.45 7.39
CA ASP A 880 -18.96 -21.99 6.04
C ASP A 880 -20.29 -22.79 5.96
N THR A 881 -20.33 -23.91 5.23
CA THR A 881 -21.46 -24.84 5.20
C THR A 881 -21.50 -25.80 6.39
N PHE A 882 -20.54 -25.74 7.33
CA PHE A 882 -20.31 -26.81 8.31
C PHE A 882 -21.55 -27.16 9.16
N MET A 883 -22.32 -26.16 9.60
CA MET A 883 -23.56 -26.35 10.36
C MET A 883 -24.76 -26.85 9.51
N LEU A 884 -24.66 -26.80 8.19
CA LEU A 884 -25.62 -27.39 7.25
C LEU A 884 -25.27 -28.84 6.92
N ASP A 885 -23.97 -29.13 6.80
CA ASP A 885 -23.42 -30.46 6.55
C ASP A 885 -23.47 -31.36 7.81
N HIS A 886 -23.38 -30.74 8.99
CA HIS A 886 -23.45 -31.39 10.31
C HIS A 886 -24.57 -30.80 11.19
N PRO A 887 -25.86 -31.06 10.86
CA PRO A 887 -27.00 -30.56 11.62
C PRO A 887 -27.13 -31.16 13.04
N GLU A 888 -26.30 -32.15 13.39
CA GLU A 888 -26.14 -32.71 14.74
C GLU A 888 -25.30 -31.83 15.69
N GLU A 889 -24.65 -30.78 15.19
CA GLU A 889 -23.84 -29.85 15.99
C GLU A 889 -24.71 -28.96 16.91
N LYS A 890 -24.38 -28.95 18.21
CA LYS A 890 -25.22 -28.29 19.23
C LYS A 890 -25.23 -26.75 19.13
N PRO A 891 -26.25 -26.07 19.68
CA PRO A 891 -26.19 -24.66 20.01
C PRO A 891 -25.02 -24.33 20.94
N ILE A 892 -24.43 -23.14 20.81
CA ILE A 892 -23.20 -22.76 21.52
C ILE A 892 -23.35 -22.74 23.05
N SER A 893 -24.55 -22.43 23.54
CA SER A 893 -24.94 -22.48 24.96
C SER A 893 -24.88 -23.88 25.58
N GLU A 894 -25.02 -24.94 24.78
CA GLU A 894 -24.93 -26.35 25.19
C GLU A 894 -23.52 -26.94 25.01
N VAL A 895 -22.70 -26.36 24.13
CA VAL A 895 -21.27 -26.72 24.00
C VAL A 895 -20.57 -26.50 25.34
N GLY A 896 -20.86 -25.37 26.00
CA GLY A 896 -20.35 -25.04 27.33
C GLY A 896 -20.58 -26.13 28.38
N ASP A 897 -21.80 -26.66 28.49
CA ASP A 897 -22.12 -27.74 29.45
C ASP A 897 -21.43 -29.07 29.11
N THR A 898 -21.11 -29.28 27.82
CA THR A 898 -20.46 -30.52 27.37
C THR A 898 -18.96 -30.48 27.67
N ILE A 899 -18.28 -29.33 27.48
CA ILE A 899 -16.84 -29.22 27.74
C ILE A 899 -16.46 -29.21 29.23
N LEU A 900 -17.37 -28.83 30.13
CA LEU A 900 -17.12 -28.81 31.59
C LEU A 900 -16.75 -30.18 32.19
N GLN A 901 -17.01 -31.27 31.48
CA GLN A 901 -16.62 -32.63 31.88
C GLN A 901 -15.11 -32.91 31.63
N HIS A 902 -14.46 -32.08 30.81
CA HIS A 902 -13.13 -32.34 30.23
C HIS A 902 -12.10 -31.25 30.53
N VAL A 903 -12.52 -30.01 30.80
CA VAL A 903 -11.64 -28.87 31.12
C VAL A 903 -12.06 -28.18 32.41
N SER A 904 -11.07 -27.81 33.23
CA SER A 904 -11.29 -27.00 34.44
C SER A 904 -11.49 -25.53 34.09
N THR A 905 -12.45 -24.90 34.75
CA THR A 905 -12.75 -23.45 34.70
C THR A 905 -11.72 -22.59 35.43
N ASP A 906 -10.84 -23.19 36.23
CA ASP A 906 -9.71 -22.49 36.88
C ASP A 906 -8.58 -22.13 35.91
N LEU A 907 -8.44 -22.86 34.79
CA LEU A 907 -7.50 -22.54 33.72
C LEU A 907 -8.15 -21.57 32.71
N PRO A 908 -7.38 -20.68 32.08
CA PRO A 908 -7.87 -19.92 30.93
C PRO A 908 -8.27 -20.86 29.79
N LEU A 909 -9.43 -20.59 29.19
CA LEU A 909 -9.93 -21.28 28.00
C LEU A 909 -9.60 -20.45 26.76
N TYR A 910 -8.68 -20.95 25.96
CA TYR A 910 -8.45 -20.46 24.61
C TYR A 910 -9.45 -21.11 23.66
N VAL A 911 -10.17 -20.32 22.88
CA VAL A 911 -11.14 -20.79 21.88
C VAL A 911 -10.58 -20.46 20.50
N CYS A 912 -10.15 -21.48 19.78
CA CYS A 912 -9.91 -21.37 18.35
C CYS A 912 -11.25 -21.57 17.64
N THR A 913 -11.68 -20.61 16.82
CA THR A 913 -12.99 -20.65 16.17
C THR A 913 -13.07 -19.72 14.96
N ASP A 914 -13.94 -20.07 14.02
CA ASP A 914 -14.37 -19.24 12.90
C ASP A 914 -15.48 -18.23 13.27
N VAL A 915 -15.98 -18.26 14.51
CA VAL A 915 -17.02 -17.34 15.03
C VAL A 915 -16.59 -16.70 16.36
N ALA A 916 -15.46 -15.98 16.34
CA ALA A 916 -14.83 -15.35 17.51
C ALA A 916 -15.54 -14.06 17.99
N THR A 917 -16.82 -14.18 18.37
CA THR A 917 -17.69 -13.10 18.84
C THR A 917 -17.75 -13.02 20.37
N ASP A 918 -18.22 -11.89 20.91
CA ASP A 918 -18.50 -11.80 22.36
C ASP A 918 -19.68 -12.67 22.79
N GLU A 919 -20.59 -13.04 21.90
CA GLU A 919 -21.63 -14.06 22.16
C GLU A 919 -20.98 -15.44 22.42
N THR A 920 -20.01 -15.83 21.58
CA THR A 920 -19.17 -17.02 21.78
C THR A 920 -18.39 -16.94 23.09
N ARG A 921 -17.84 -15.76 23.43
CA ARG A 921 -17.08 -15.55 24.67
C ARG A 921 -17.98 -15.71 25.91
N ASN A 922 -19.13 -15.04 25.90
CA ASN A 922 -20.09 -15.02 27.01
C ASN A 922 -20.69 -16.41 27.27
N ALA A 923 -20.96 -17.19 26.22
CA ALA A 923 -21.47 -18.56 26.34
C ALA A 923 -20.54 -19.51 27.14
N PHE A 924 -19.25 -19.17 27.30
CA PHE A 924 -18.33 -19.88 28.19
C PHE A 924 -18.10 -19.14 29.52
N LEU A 925 -18.06 -17.80 29.55
CA LEU A 925 -17.97 -17.04 30.80
C LEU A 925 -19.16 -17.34 31.75
N GLU A 926 -20.37 -17.46 31.20
CA GLU A 926 -21.59 -17.85 31.94
C GLU A 926 -21.52 -19.27 32.55
N LYS A 927 -20.63 -20.13 32.03
CA LYS A 927 -20.36 -21.48 32.57
C LYS A 927 -19.27 -21.47 33.65
N GLY A 928 -18.78 -20.30 34.04
CA GLY A 928 -17.84 -20.11 35.15
C GLY A 928 -16.36 -20.13 34.76
N PHE A 929 -16.01 -20.19 33.48
CA PHE A 929 -14.62 -20.02 33.03
C PHE A 929 -14.12 -18.61 33.38
N LYS A 930 -13.02 -18.50 34.12
CA LYS A 930 -12.51 -17.20 34.62
C LYS A 930 -11.94 -16.30 33.53
N ASN A 931 -11.39 -16.91 32.48
CA ASN A 931 -10.79 -16.25 31.32
C ASN A 931 -11.18 -17.04 30.07
N VAL A 932 -11.75 -16.35 29.07
CA VAL A 932 -12.10 -16.92 27.76
C VAL A 932 -11.47 -16.04 26.69
N PHE A 933 -10.60 -16.62 25.88
CA PHE A 933 -9.69 -15.91 24.99
C PHE A 933 -9.76 -16.39 23.53
N PHE A 934 -9.55 -15.47 22.60
CA PHE A 934 -9.34 -15.72 21.17
C PHE A 934 -7.94 -15.26 20.74
N VAL A 935 -7.46 -15.71 19.58
CA VAL A 935 -6.18 -15.27 19.00
C VAL A 935 -6.09 -13.74 18.82
N GLN A 936 -7.21 -13.09 18.48
CA GLN A 936 -7.31 -11.63 18.29
C GLN A 936 -7.11 -10.82 19.56
N ASP A 937 -7.28 -11.40 20.76
CA ASP A 937 -7.09 -10.69 22.04
C ASP A 937 -5.60 -10.39 22.34
N PHE A 938 -4.69 -11.00 21.58
CA PHE A 938 -3.23 -10.95 21.76
C PHE A 938 -2.46 -10.71 20.46
N PHE A 939 -3.14 -10.57 19.32
CA PHE A 939 -2.47 -10.50 18.03
C PHE A 939 -1.66 -9.19 17.89
N PRO A 940 -0.34 -9.23 17.65
CA PRO A 940 0.46 -8.01 17.55
C PRO A 940 -0.01 -7.12 16.38
N PRO A 941 -0.44 -5.86 16.60
CA PRO A 941 -1.03 -5.04 15.52
C PRO A 941 -0.08 -4.81 14.32
N TRP A 942 1.22 -4.63 14.60
CA TRP A 942 2.28 -4.52 13.59
C TRP A 942 2.60 -5.84 12.85
N ARG A 943 1.85 -6.92 13.11
CA ARG A 943 1.89 -8.18 12.35
C ARG A 943 0.57 -8.48 11.64
N LYS A 944 -0.47 -7.64 11.76
CA LYS A 944 -1.80 -7.92 11.18
C LYS A 944 -1.72 -8.15 9.66
N SER A 945 -0.85 -7.40 8.99
CA SER A 945 -0.47 -7.53 7.58
C SER A 945 0.18 -8.86 7.14
N TYR A 946 0.62 -9.73 8.07
CA TYR A 946 1.01 -11.12 7.73
C TYR A 946 -0.20 -12.05 7.57
N VAL A 947 -1.29 -11.75 8.30
CA VAL A 947 -2.49 -12.59 8.40
C VAL A 947 -3.71 -11.98 7.71
N GLU A 948 -3.64 -10.73 7.23
CA GLU A 948 -4.65 -10.14 6.37
C GLU A 948 -4.42 -10.49 4.90
N SER A 949 -5.49 -10.51 4.13
CA SER A 949 -5.52 -10.56 2.67
C SER A 949 -5.65 -9.13 2.09
N PRO A 950 -5.46 -8.92 0.77
CA PRO A 950 -5.70 -7.62 0.14
C PRO A 950 -7.16 -7.11 0.22
N SER A 951 -8.15 -7.93 0.60
CA SER A 951 -9.53 -7.50 0.87
C SER A 951 -9.78 -7.08 2.32
N GLY A 952 -8.83 -7.32 3.24
CA GLY A 952 -8.96 -7.06 4.67
C GLY A 952 -9.46 -8.25 5.50
N ASP A 953 -9.82 -9.36 4.84
CA ASP A 953 -10.17 -10.63 5.49
C ASP A 953 -8.92 -11.35 6.03
N PHE A 954 -9.08 -12.24 7.02
CA PHE A 954 -7.96 -13.05 7.52
C PHE A 954 -7.61 -14.22 6.59
N ASN A 955 -6.38 -14.22 6.08
CA ASN A 955 -5.77 -15.31 5.31
C ASN A 955 -5.42 -16.52 6.21
N MET A 956 -5.15 -17.68 5.60
CA MET A 956 -5.03 -18.94 6.35
C MET A 956 -3.81 -19.06 7.28
N ARG A 957 -2.84 -18.13 7.25
CA ARG A 957 -1.80 -18.03 8.31
C ARG A 957 -2.42 -17.76 9.68
N TYR A 958 -3.54 -17.03 9.75
CA TYR A 958 -4.28 -16.77 10.98
C TYR A 958 -4.68 -18.09 11.67
N GLY A 959 -5.33 -18.98 10.91
CA GLY A 959 -5.66 -20.33 11.38
C GLY A 959 -4.43 -21.17 11.71
N GLN A 960 -3.33 -21.02 10.96
CA GLN A 960 -2.08 -21.75 11.25
C GLN A 960 -1.48 -21.36 12.61
N ILE A 961 -1.52 -20.08 12.98
CA ILE A 961 -1.12 -19.59 14.31
C ILE A 961 -2.03 -20.19 15.39
N ASP A 962 -3.34 -20.16 15.17
CA ASP A 962 -4.36 -20.71 16.08
C ASP A 962 -4.14 -22.22 16.36
N GLN A 963 -3.85 -23.01 15.32
CA GLN A 963 -3.49 -24.43 15.45
C GLN A 963 -2.24 -24.65 16.30
N LEU A 964 -1.21 -23.83 16.09
CA LEU A 964 0.04 -23.93 16.82
C LEU A 964 -0.15 -23.48 18.28
N THR A 965 -1.02 -22.50 18.56
CA THR A 965 -1.40 -22.12 19.93
C THR A 965 -2.09 -23.30 20.61
N CYS A 966 -3.16 -23.84 20.04
CA CYS A 966 -3.87 -24.99 20.62
C CYS A 966 -3.00 -26.25 20.76
N SER A 967 -1.97 -26.42 19.93
CA SER A 967 -0.99 -27.51 20.10
C SER A 967 -0.22 -27.45 21.43
N LYS A 968 -0.13 -26.27 22.06
CA LYS A 968 0.57 -26.03 23.34
C LYS A 968 -0.34 -26.12 24.58
N ALA A 969 -1.65 -26.28 24.42
CA ALA A 969 -2.58 -26.34 25.55
C ALA A 969 -2.32 -27.57 26.45
N LYS A 970 -2.66 -27.49 27.74
CA LYS A 970 -2.65 -28.66 28.64
C LYS A 970 -3.65 -29.70 28.15
N THR A 971 -4.91 -29.30 28.05
CA THR A 971 -6.01 -30.08 27.48
C THR A 971 -6.46 -29.47 26.16
N PHE A 972 -6.67 -30.30 25.14
CA PHE A 972 -7.27 -29.92 23.87
C PHE A 972 -8.57 -30.68 23.60
N ILE A 973 -9.66 -29.93 23.45
CA ILE A 973 -10.95 -30.40 22.95
C ILE A 973 -11.12 -29.88 21.52
N GLY A 974 -11.64 -30.68 20.61
CA GLY A 974 -11.96 -30.21 19.27
C GLY A 974 -13.07 -31.01 18.61
N ASN A 975 -13.50 -30.56 17.43
CA ASN A 975 -14.54 -31.22 16.66
C ASN A 975 -13.97 -32.34 15.77
N ILE A 976 -14.42 -33.59 15.93
CA ILE A 976 -13.89 -34.75 15.16
C ILE A 976 -14.13 -34.73 13.65
N TYR A 977 -15.01 -33.89 13.11
CA TYR A 977 -15.23 -33.82 11.65
C TYR A 977 -14.29 -32.83 10.95
N SER A 978 -13.64 -31.93 11.70
CA SER A 978 -12.76 -30.92 11.12
C SER A 978 -11.31 -31.38 10.96
N THR A 979 -10.80 -31.30 9.73
CA THR A 979 -9.36 -31.51 9.43
C THR A 979 -8.45 -30.51 10.17
N PHE A 980 -9.00 -29.38 10.63
CA PHE A 980 -8.32 -28.42 11.48
C PHE A 980 -8.03 -28.98 12.88
N THR A 981 -9.01 -29.66 13.49
CA THR A 981 -8.84 -30.43 14.74
C THR A 981 -7.78 -31.51 14.55
N TRP A 982 -7.85 -32.26 13.44
CA TRP A 982 -6.94 -33.38 13.19
C TRP A 982 -5.49 -32.93 13.07
N HIS A 983 -5.22 -31.75 12.51
CA HIS A 983 -3.86 -31.24 12.48
C HIS A 983 -3.35 -30.80 13.86
N ILE A 984 -4.20 -30.21 14.72
CA ILE A 984 -3.82 -29.94 16.12
C ILE A 984 -3.51 -31.25 16.84
N ALA A 985 -4.36 -32.27 16.69
CA ALA A 985 -4.13 -33.61 17.24
C ALA A 985 -2.78 -34.20 16.75
N TYR A 986 -2.51 -34.14 15.45
CA TYR A 986 -1.23 -34.56 14.86
C TYR A 986 -0.03 -33.81 15.46
N LEU A 987 -0.11 -32.48 15.60
CA LEU A 987 0.94 -31.68 16.24
C LEU A 987 1.16 -32.13 17.70
N ARG A 988 0.09 -32.36 18.47
CA ARG A 988 0.17 -32.80 19.87
C ARG A 988 0.79 -34.20 19.99
N GLN A 989 0.39 -35.14 19.14
CA GLN A 989 0.94 -36.49 19.06
C GLN A 989 2.43 -36.49 18.70
N MET A 990 2.84 -35.73 17.67
CA MET A 990 4.24 -35.65 17.24
C MET A 990 5.15 -34.95 18.27
N ASN A 991 4.60 -34.03 19.08
CA ASN A 991 5.28 -33.46 20.25
C ASN A 991 5.25 -34.37 21.50
N GLY A 992 4.68 -35.58 21.42
CA GLY A 992 4.67 -36.56 22.50
C GLY A 992 3.68 -36.28 23.65
N LEU A 993 2.66 -35.44 23.44
CA LEU A 993 1.67 -35.12 24.47
C LEU A 993 0.69 -36.29 24.67
N GLY A 994 0.52 -36.73 25.93
CA GLY A 994 -0.34 -37.86 26.27
C GLY A 994 -1.84 -37.64 26.05
N GLN A 995 -2.30 -36.38 26.07
CA GLN A 995 -3.67 -36.01 25.70
C GLN A 995 -3.63 -35.41 24.28
N VAL A 996 -4.03 -36.20 23.29
CA VAL A 996 -3.93 -35.83 21.87
C VAL A 996 -5.13 -34.99 21.43
N CYS A 997 -6.36 -35.47 21.64
CA CYS A 997 -7.61 -34.74 21.38
C CYS A 997 -8.76 -35.41 22.15
N GLN A 998 -9.71 -34.63 22.65
CA GLN A 998 -11.04 -35.08 23.06
C GLN A 998 -12.08 -34.55 22.06
N ASP A 999 -13.14 -35.29 21.74
CA ASP A 999 -14.24 -34.73 20.96
C ASP A 999 -15.12 -33.81 21.81
N VAL A 1000 -15.59 -32.72 21.22
CA VAL A 1000 -16.49 -31.74 21.86
C VAL A 1000 -17.83 -32.33 22.34
N TYR A 1001 -18.28 -33.48 21.82
CA TYR A 1001 -19.48 -34.21 22.29
C TYR A 1001 -19.22 -35.68 22.62
N ASP A 1002 -17.98 -36.07 22.96
CA ASP A 1002 -17.60 -37.44 23.30
C ASP A 1002 -17.92 -38.50 22.22
N ARG A 1003 -18.06 -38.10 20.95
CA ARG A 1003 -18.30 -39.01 19.83
C ARG A 1003 -17.08 -39.90 19.64
N GLN A 1004 -17.24 -41.20 19.86
CA GLN A 1004 -16.19 -42.16 19.56
C GLN A 1004 -16.05 -42.34 18.05
N LEU A 1005 -14.88 -42.00 17.53
CA LEU A 1005 -14.46 -42.30 16.18
C LEU A 1005 -14.27 -43.81 16.00
N GLY A 1006 -14.76 -44.35 14.89
CA GLY A 1006 -14.59 -45.76 14.53
C GLY A 1006 -13.15 -46.08 14.13
N GLU A 1007 -12.79 -47.37 14.22
CA GLU A 1007 -11.48 -47.86 13.79
C GLU A 1007 -11.18 -47.44 12.34
N GLY A 1008 -10.14 -46.61 12.17
CA GLY A 1008 -9.76 -46.05 10.86
C GLY A 1008 -9.73 -44.52 10.82
N GLN A 1009 -10.59 -43.83 11.58
CA GLN A 1009 -10.81 -42.39 11.39
C GLN A 1009 -9.74 -41.47 12.01
N PHE A 1010 -8.75 -42.00 12.73
CA PHE A 1010 -7.65 -41.24 13.36
C PHE A 1010 -6.31 -41.32 12.62
N PHE A 1011 -6.24 -41.97 11.45
CA PHE A 1011 -4.97 -42.15 10.72
C PHE A 1011 -4.70 -41.00 9.72
N ILE A 1012 -3.66 -40.22 10.01
CA ILE A 1012 -2.96 -39.27 9.12
C ILE A 1012 -1.53 -39.75 8.92
#